data_AF-A0A4S4KT61-F1
#
_entry.id   AF-A0A4S4KT61-F1
#
_cell.length_a   1.000
_cell.length_b   1.000
_cell.length_c   1.000
_cell.angle_alpha   90.00
_cell.angle_beta   90.00
_cell.angle_gamma   90.00
#
_symmetry.space_group_name_H-M   'P 1'
#
loop_
_entity.id
_entity.type
_entity.pdbx_description
1 polymer ?
#
loop_
_entity_poly.entity_id
_entity_poly.type
_entity_poly.pdbx_seq_one_letter_code
_entity_poly.pdbx_strand_id
1 'polypeptide(L)'
;MAPLHLQEELVNSESRVTVETRYGSIKGGRAMNGTAVFLEVPYALPPIRFEDPQALPLDYRYEDKAYILESSYALQPRNDGQAAGVPFEDKVGLGKPSENPLFVNIVTPPTFPTCTGLPVRVYIHGGSQAQYMAAERSEIWVNVGYRLSVFGFLACDEPEVKGNFGFKDQWLALLWVKDNIEAFGGAHSVHQILHHASHLPDGETAPFHSAVLQSNSIVISPKTPAELRPQFQALCRSLDVDRDAPDVLSKLRNPELVSGESIMHAIETDGLGLQYGTFRGALGGTWLASSPDPMEWQRSGEFALALKRKGVRAIVVGDLTEEWYLYSIAHPVASMDDIKLNLERYYQKEMVDKTLELYRTVPDGAPVEEYKKLLGEILSDGQVHLPVRLLARDLVNAGFPVLRYEIGWTPEQGRPLVRKGLVTHGTDRPLWAFRLPSLLPDQVEIARAWLDAVAHELESVEKEGVMKRSVTQILALKEDKTIGWIEDEKWDRYMALRHVLPVEITAYYITHWQLMVGLGQNSSGGSPAPQYWKTHQICCVGTGQMRVRGRTDGPEPPNFDGNPCNAPTADQPALIENAIPSLSIVFSCRCIYFHSKANGLSPPLQATCCCQGFLLLGYDQGVMSGIIGADNQFGTDFGNPDPTAQGNIVAIYDIGSAVGSLFVFFWGEQLGRKRMISSGAIIMLVGTAILTSSTTRAQLYLGRIITGLGNGLNSSSIPVYQSETCGGIVRGALVSLNSTVTIIGLVIAYWLDYGMSFVSGPVQWRLPVGFQAVFALCLLLQVLVLPDSPRWLIAHGHEDEGTHVIAQLENADSLDDPRVLGKKKDIELSLAQESAGGPFSNSQAQT
;
A
#
# COMPACT_ATOMS: atom_id res chain seq x y z
N MET A 1 -42.07 29.24 -7.92
CA MET A 1 -42.47 28.00 -7.22
C MET A 1 -41.20 27.34 -6.74
N ALA A 2 -41.19 26.74 -5.55
CA ALA A 2 -40.10 25.83 -5.21
C ALA A 2 -40.05 24.73 -6.29
N PRO A 3 -38.86 24.31 -6.75
CA PRO A 3 -38.76 23.21 -7.69
C PRO A 3 -39.40 21.96 -7.05
N LEU A 4 -40.31 21.32 -7.78
CA LEU A 4 -40.96 20.08 -7.34
C LEU A 4 -39.90 18.98 -7.18
N HIS A 5 -40.12 18.06 -6.25
CA HIS A 5 -39.25 16.89 -6.15
C HIS A 5 -39.41 16.02 -7.41
N LEU A 6 -38.35 15.32 -7.86
CA LEU A 6 -38.39 14.55 -9.11
C LEU A 6 -39.57 13.55 -9.16
N GLN A 7 -39.81 12.83 -8.07
CA GLN A 7 -40.98 11.96 -7.92
C GLN A 7 -42.31 12.71 -8.17
N GLU A 8 -42.48 13.91 -7.61
CA GLU A 8 -43.69 14.70 -7.79
C GLU A 8 -43.89 15.11 -9.25
N GLU A 9 -42.80 15.44 -9.96
CA GLU A 9 -42.85 15.69 -11.40
C GLU A 9 -43.36 14.46 -12.17
N LEU A 10 -42.87 13.26 -11.83
CA LEU A 10 -43.25 12.02 -12.50
C LEU A 10 -44.69 11.60 -12.22
N VAL A 11 -45.16 11.82 -10.98
CA VAL A 11 -46.54 11.56 -10.57
C VAL A 11 -47.51 12.49 -11.29
N ASN A 12 -47.17 13.78 -11.38
CA ASN A 12 -48.00 14.80 -12.04
C ASN A 12 -47.97 14.71 -13.56
N SER A 13 -46.92 14.13 -14.14
CA SER A 13 -46.81 13.88 -15.57
C SER A 13 -47.70 12.70 -15.99
N GLU A 14 -48.50 12.84 -17.05
CA GLU A 14 -49.22 11.72 -17.68
C GLU A 14 -48.33 10.95 -18.68
N SER A 15 -47.16 11.50 -19.02
CA SER A 15 -46.25 10.90 -20.00
C SER A 15 -45.56 9.68 -19.40
N ARG A 16 -45.78 8.51 -19.99
CA ARG A 16 -45.18 7.24 -19.58
C ARG A 16 -44.27 6.72 -20.68
N VAL A 17 -43.15 6.13 -20.26
CA VAL A 17 -42.14 5.56 -21.16
C VAL A 17 -41.91 4.12 -20.73
N THR A 18 -41.98 3.19 -21.67
CA THR A 18 -41.71 1.78 -21.42
C THR A 18 -40.42 1.38 -22.12
N VAL A 19 -39.59 0.58 -21.45
CA VAL A 19 -38.41 -0.05 -22.05
C VAL A 19 -38.41 -1.54 -21.74
N GLU A 20 -37.99 -2.33 -22.72
CA GLU A 20 -37.80 -3.76 -22.56
C GLU A 20 -36.42 -4.05 -22.00
N THR A 21 -36.37 -4.85 -20.94
CA THR A 21 -35.14 -5.37 -20.34
C THR A 21 -35.09 -6.88 -20.49
N ARG A 22 -33.97 -7.51 -20.13
CA ARG A 22 -33.89 -8.98 -20.09
C ARG A 22 -34.87 -9.64 -19.10
N TYR A 23 -35.34 -8.88 -18.09
CA TYR A 23 -36.27 -9.34 -17.06
C TYR A 23 -37.72 -8.85 -17.32
N GLY A 24 -38.01 -8.38 -18.53
CA GLY A 24 -39.32 -7.88 -18.95
C GLY A 24 -39.40 -6.35 -19.00
N SER A 25 -40.60 -5.86 -19.28
CA SER A 25 -40.87 -4.44 -19.48
C SER A 25 -40.85 -3.66 -18.15
N ILE A 26 -40.21 -2.50 -18.13
CA ILE A 26 -40.34 -1.52 -17.04
C ILE A 26 -40.98 -0.23 -17.57
N LYS A 27 -41.88 0.36 -16.77
CA LYS A 27 -42.65 1.56 -17.13
C LYS A 27 -42.25 2.74 -16.25
N GLY A 28 -41.53 3.71 -16.81
CA GLY A 28 -41.14 4.96 -16.19
C GLY A 28 -42.04 6.14 -16.56
N GLY A 29 -41.59 7.35 -16.21
CA GLY A 29 -42.27 8.62 -16.52
C GLY A 29 -41.34 9.65 -17.13
N ARG A 30 -41.89 10.74 -17.68
CA ARG A 30 -41.08 11.90 -18.08
C ARG A 30 -41.15 13.02 -17.06
N ALA A 31 -39.98 13.53 -16.67
CA ALA A 31 -39.83 14.72 -15.84
C ALA A 31 -40.14 16.00 -16.66
N MET A 32 -40.23 17.15 -15.98
CA MET A 32 -40.61 18.42 -16.63
C MET A 32 -39.62 18.87 -17.70
N ASN A 33 -38.33 18.54 -17.54
CA ASN A 33 -37.28 18.84 -18.53
C ASN A 33 -37.24 17.85 -19.71
N GLY A 34 -38.20 16.92 -19.80
CA GLY A 34 -38.34 15.95 -20.89
C GLY A 34 -37.54 14.66 -20.72
N THR A 35 -36.65 14.57 -19.72
CA THR A 35 -35.91 13.32 -19.42
C THR A 35 -36.87 12.19 -19.07
N ALA A 36 -36.53 10.97 -19.49
CA ALA A 36 -37.26 9.78 -19.04
C ALA A 36 -36.59 9.20 -17.80
N VAL A 37 -37.39 8.82 -16.81
CA VAL A 37 -36.91 8.40 -15.50
C VAL A 37 -37.59 7.10 -15.09
N PHE A 38 -36.78 6.19 -14.53
CA PHE A 38 -37.20 4.91 -13.96
C PHE A 38 -36.61 4.82 -12.55
N LEU A 39 -37.46 4.83 -11.53
CA LEU A 39 -37.07 4.82 -10.12
C LEU A 39 -37.25 3.42 -9.52
N GLU A 40 -36.32 3.04 -8.64
CA GLU A 40 -36.35 1.80 -7.86
C GLU A 40 -36.45 0.51 -8.68
N VAL A 41 -35.70 0.44 -9.80
CA VAL A 41 -35.62 -0.78 -10.61
C VAL A 41 -34.72 -1.80 -9.91
N PRO A 42 -35.21 -2.99 -9.49
CA PRO A 42 -34.39 -3.98 -8.82
C PRO A 42 -33.27 -4.51 -9.72
N TYR A 43 -32.07 -4.63 -9.16
CA TYR A 43 -30.92 -5.29 -9.82
C TYR A 43 -30.50 -6.60 -9.14
N ALA A 44 -31.02 -6.87 -7.94
CA ALA A 44 -30.71 -8.04 -7.13
C ALA A 44 -31.94 -8.50 -6.32
N LEU A 45 -31.90 -9.73 -5.80
CA LEU A 45 -32.90 -10.21 -4.85
C LEU A 45 -32.78 -9.47 -3.51
N PRO A 46 -33.87 -9.35 -2.72
CA PRO A 46 -33.81 -8.76 -1.39
C PRO A 46 -32.70 -9.37 -0.53
N PRO A 47 -31.87 -8.55 0.15
CA PRO A 47 -30.70 -9.04 0.85
C PRO A 47 -31.08 -9.83 2.10
N ILE A 48 -30.33 -10.90 2.36
CA ILE A 48 -30.24 -11.50 3.69
C ILE A 48 -29.15 -10.75 4.45
N ARG A 49 -29.40 -10.41 5.72
CA ARG A 49 -28.44 -9.69 6.55
C ARG A 49 -27.08 -10.41 6.58
N PHE A 50 -26.02 -9.64 6.36
CA PHE A 50 -24.64 -10.12 6.44
C PHE A 50 -24.32 -11.31 5.51
N GLU A 51 -24.97 -11.34 4.35
CA GLU A 51 -24.70 -12.28 3.26
C GLU A 51 -24.45 -11.55 1.94
N ASP A 52 -23.76 -12.24 1.02
CA ASP A 52 -23.46 -11.71 -0.30
C ASP A 52 -24.75 -11.49 -1.10
N PRO A 53 -24.84 -10.41 -1.91
CA PRO A 53 -26.04 -10.17 -2.70
C PRO A 53 -26.23 -11.25 -3.75
N GLN A 54 -27.50 -11.53 -4.07
CA GLN A 54 -27.87 -12.53 -5.07
C GLN A 54 -28.42 -11.85 -6.32
N ALA A 55 -27.88 -12.21 -7.48
CA ALA A 55 -28.37 -11.74 -8.77
C ALA A 55 -29.83 -12.14 -8.99
N LEU A 56 -30.55 -11.36 -9.79
CA LEU A 56 -31.88 -11.74 -10.26
C LEU A 56 -31.76 -13.03 -11.11
N PRO A 57 -32.57 -14.07 -10.83
CA PRO A 57 -32.54 -15.29 -11.64
C PRO A 57 -33.12 -15.04 -13.04
N LEU A 58 -32.78 -15.90 -14.01
CA LEU A 58 -33.17 -15.70 -15.42
C LEU A 58 -34.69 -15.71 -15.66
N ASP A 59 -35.44 -16.38 -14.79
CA ASP A 59 -36.90 -16.44 -14.79
C ASP A 59 -37.56 -15.28 -14.01
N TYR A 60 -36.77 -14.43 -13.35
CA TYR A 60 -37.28 -13.24 -12.67
C TYR A 60 -37.98 -12.30 -13.66
N ARG A 61 -39.13 -11.77 -13.26
CA ARG A 61 -39.86 -10.76 -14.03
C ARG A 61 -40.20 -9.57 -13.16
N TYR A 62 -40.03 -8.37 -13.72
CA TYR A 62 -40.42 -7.14 -13.06
C TYR A 62 -41.92 -7.11 -12.76
N GLU A 63 -42.27 -6.46 -11.66
CA GLU A 63 -43.67 -6.21 -11.31
C GLU A 63 -44.32 -5.30 -12.36
N ASP A 64 -45.56 -5.60 -12.73
CA ASP A 64 -46.34 -4.73 -13.62
C ASP A 64 -46.83 -3.47 -12.88
N LYS A 65 -45.91 -2.53 -12.68
CA LYS A 65 -46.16 -1.24 -12.03
C LYS A 65 -45.37 -0.11 -12.68
N ALA A 66 -45.75 1.12 -12.37
CA ALA A 66 -44.98 2.29 -12.74
C ALA A 66 -43.81 2.51 -11.77
N TYR A 67 -42.60 2.54 -12.29
CA TYR A 67 -41.34 2.80 -11.61
C TYR A 67 -41.07 4.31 -11.54
N ILE A 68 -41.90 5.03 -10.78
CA ILE A 68 -41.93 6.50 -10.71
C ILE A 68 -41.94 7.06 -9.28
N LEU A 69 -41.75 6.19 -8.28
CA LEU A 69 -41.82 6.56 -6.86
C LEU A 69 -40.48 6.23 -6.17
N GLU A 70 -40.08 7.08 -5.24
CA GLU A 70 -39.08 6.79 -4.20
C GLU A 70 -39.84 6.32 -2.96
N SER A 71 -40.05 5.01 -2.87
CA SER A 71 -40.76 4.41 -1.75
C SER A 71 -39.85 4.11 -0.57
N SER A 72 -38.55 3.93 -0.82
CA SER A 72 -37.59 3.54 0.22
C SER A 72 -36.17 4.06 0.01
N TYR A 73 -35.39 4.07 1.09
CA TYR A 73 -33.96 4.36 1.07
C TYR A 73 -33.20 3.43 2.02
N ALA A 74 -31.90 3.29 1.82
CA ALA A 74 -31.06 2.42 2.65
C ALA A 74 -31.13 2.81 4.13
N LEU A 75 -31.45 1.84 4.99
CA LEU A 75 -31.43 2.03 6.43
C LEU A 75 -30.03 2.47 6.90
N GLN A 76 -29.98 3.61 7.57
CA GLN A 76 -28.75 4.28 7.98
C GLN A 76 -29.00 5.16 9.22
N PRO A 77 -27.95 5.54 9.97
CA PRO A 77 -28.06 6.51 11.06
C PRO A 77 -28.69 7.84 10.59
N ARG A 78 -29.51 8.45 11.44
CA ARG A 78 -30.20 9.72 11.19
C ARG A 78 -29.40 10.95 11.58
N ASN A 79 -28.23 10.76 12.21
CA ASN A 79 -27.41 11.88 12.66
C ASN A 79 -27.04 12.80 11.48
N ASP A 80 -27.43 14.05 11.62
CA ASP A 80 -27.48 15.01 10.52
C ASP A 80 -26.10 15.42 10.02
N GLY A 81 -25.06 15.13 10.81
CA GLY A 81 -23.64 15.39 10.59
C GLY A 81 -23.34 16.35 9.44
N GLN A 82 -23.05 15.75 8.28
CA GLN A 82 -22.57 16.41 7.06
C GLN A 82 -23.62 17.24 6.30
N ALA A 83 -24.90 17.08 6.63
CA ALA A 83 -26.03 17.69 5.94
C ALA A 83 -26.94 18.45 6.92
N ALA A 84 -26.40 18.87 8.08
CA ALA A 84 -27.12 19.68 9.04
C ALA A 84 -27.68 20.95 8.37
N GLY A 85 -28.98 21.16 8.49
CA GLY A 85 -29.69 22.28 7.84
C GLY A 85 -30.24 22.00 6.44
N VAL A 86 -29.91 20.87 5.81
CA VAL A 86 -30.58 20.40 4.59
C VAL A 86 -31.83 19.61 4.99
N PRO A 87 -32.99 19.76 4.30
CA PRO A 87 -34.15 18.90 4.50
C PRO A 87 -33.75 17.42 4.43
N PHE A 88 -34.29 16.57 5.30
CA PHE A 88 -33.83 15.19 5.42
C PHE A 88 -34.15 14.39 4.14
N GLU A 89 -35.30 14.64 3.57
CA GLU A 89 -35.77 14.11 2.28
C GLU A 89 -34.82 14.41 1.12
N ASP A 90 -34.17 15.58 1.10
CA ASP A 90 -33.18 15.93 0.07
C ASP A 90 -31.87 15.12 0.21
N LYS A 91 -31.65 14.50 1.37
CA LYS A 91 -30.47 13.67 1.66
C LYS A 91 -30.71 12.21 1.29
N VAL A 92 -31.89 11.70 1.62
CA VAL A 92 -32.18 10.26 1.58
C VAL A 92 -33.29 9.86 0.61
N GLY A 93 -34.05 10.82 0.06
CA GLY A 93 -35.26 10.59 -0.74
C GLY A 93 -36.55 10.68 0.10
N LEU A 94 -37.69 10.69 -0.58
CA LEU A 94 -39.03 10.84 0.06
C LEU A 94 -39.57 9.54 0.71
N GLY A 95 -38.85 8.43 0.57
CA GLY A 95 -39.27 7.09 1.00
C GLY A 95 -39.14 6.81 2.50
N LYS A 96 -39.28 5.54 2.87
CA LYS A 96 -39.04 5.03 4.24
C LYS A 96 -37.70 4.28 4.33
N PRO A 97 -37.05 4.24 5.50
CA PRO A 97 -35.83 3.46 5.67
C PRO A 97 -36.12 1.96 5.44
N SER A 98 -35.25 1.29 4.70
CA SER A 98 -35.38 -0.11 4.29
C SER A 98 -34.03 -0.82 4.33
N GLU A 99 -34.04 -2.08 4.78
CA GLU A 99 -32.88 -2.97 4.71
C GLU A 99 -32.63 -3.51 3.29
N ASN A 100 -33.58 -3.30 2.36
CA ASN A 100 -33.43 -3.64 0.96
C ASN A 100 -33.28 -2.39 0.08
N PRO A 101 -32.05 -1.85 -0.07
CA PRO A 101 -31.77 -0.77 -0.99
C PRO A 101 -31.31 -1.24 -2.38
N LEU A 102 -31.52 -2.51 -2.76
CA LEU A 102 -30.89 -3.11 -3.94
C LEU A 102 -31.66 -2.79 -5.25
N PHE A 103 -31.71 -1.51 -5.58
CA PHE A 103 -32.32 -0.97 -6.78
C PHE A 103 -31.45 0.10 -7.44
N VAL A 104 -31.73 0.39 -8.71
CA VAL A 104 -31.14 1.51 -9.45
C VAL A 104 -32.20 2.53 -9.86
N ASN A 105 -31.80 3.81 -9.88
CA ASN A 105 -32.58 4.89 -10.48
C ASN A 105 -31.92 5.28 -11.80
N ILE A 106 -32.65 5.18 -12.90
CA ILE A 106 -32.16 5.42 -14.26
C ILE A 106 -32.78 6.70 -14.79
N VAL A 107 -31.95 7.61 -15.28
CA VAL A 107 -32.38 8.84 -15.93
C VAL A 107 -31.76 8.93 -17.30
N THR A 108 -32.58 9.09 -18.33
CA THR A 108 -32.14 9.18 -19.72
C THR A 108 -32.40 10.57 -20.29
N PRO A 109 -31.64 10.99 -21.32
CA PRO A 109 -31.86 12.28 -21.97
C PRO A 109 -33.27 12.42 -22.57
N PRO A 110 -33.72 13.66 -22.84
CA PRO A 110 -35.02 13.89 -23.50
C PRO A 110 -35.14 13.22 -24.86
N THR A 111 -34.02 13.00 -25.55
CA THR A 111 -33.91 12.33 -26.85
C THR A 111 -34.13 10.81 -26.77
N PHE A 112 -34.24 10.21 -25.59
CA PHE A 112 -34.63 8.80 -25.46
C PHE A 112 -36.12 8.61 -25.76
N PRO A 113 -36.54 7.56 -26.51
CA PRO A 113 -35.73 6.46 -27.07
C PRO A 113 -35.25 6.69 -28.51
N THR A 114 -35.38 7.91 -29.06
CA THR A 114 -35.05 8.19 -30.47
C THR A 114 -33.55 8.15 -30.79
N CYS A 115 -32.68 8.43 -29.82
CA CYS A 115 -31.23 8.30 -29.96
C CYS A 115 -30.73 7.09 -29.15
N THR A 116 -29.91 6.25 -29.78
CA THR A 116 -29.26 5.08 -29.18
C THR A 116 -27.75 5.29 -29.06
N GLY A 117 -27.04 4.42 -28.32
CA GLY A 117 -25.57 4.52 -28.17
C GLY A 117 -25.07 5.64 -27.25
N LEU A 118 -25.91 6.10 -26.31
CA LEU A 118 -25.61 7.23 -25.43
C LEU A 118 -24.62 6.83 -24.31
N PRO A 119 -23.68 7.71 -23.91
CA PRO A 119 -22.77 7.42 -22.81
C PRO A 119 -23.52 7.18 -21.49
N VAL A 120 -23.12 6.15 -20.74
CA VAL A 120 -23.68 5.85 -19.40
C VAL A 120 -22.72 6.28 -18.30
N ARG A 121 -23.25 6.97 -17.29
CA ARG A 121 -22.60 7.33 -16.02
C ARG A 121 -23.29 6.59 -14.88
N VAL A 122 -22.57 5.73 -14.18
CA VAL A 122 -23.07 5.09 -12.96
C VAL A 122 -22.60 5.87 -11.75
N TYR A 123 -23.49 6.27 -10.85
CA TYR A 123 -23.17 7.05 -9.67
C TYR A 123 -23.22 6.23 -8.37
N ILE A 124 -22.07 6.27 -7.69
CA ILE A 124 -21.64 5.56 -6.46
C ILE A 124 -22.37 5.85 -5.13
N HIS A 125 -23.28 6.81 -5.03
CA HIS A 125 -23.55 7.47 -3.73
C HIS A 125 -25.03 7.81 -3.52
N GLY A 126 -25.43 7.99 -2.25
CA GLY A 126 -26.81 8.30 -1.88
C GLY A 126 -27.28 9.64 -2.43
N GLY A 127 -28.35 9.60 -3.23
CA GLY A 127 -29.23 10.72 -3.57
C GLY A 127 -28.60 11.88 -4.34
N SER A 128 -28.67 11.85 -5.68
CA SER A 128 -28.57 13.07 -6.49
C SER A 128 -29.53 13.03 -7.67
N GLN A 129 -30.23 14.13 -7.89
CA GLN A 129 -31.13 14.34 -9.02
C GLN A 129 -30.34 14.48 -10.33
N ALA A 130 -30.23 13.39 -11.09
CA ALA A 130 -29.39 13.32 -12.29
C ALA A 130 -30.05 13.84 -13.58
N GLN A 131 -31.33 14.24 -13.51
CA GLN A 131 -32.09 14.68 -14.69
C GLN A 131 -31.52 15.92 -15.38
N TYR A 132 -30.86 16.80 -14.64
CA TYR A 132 -30.25 17.99 -15.24
C TYR A 132 -29.04 17.63 -16.08
N MET A 133 -28.17 16.75 -15.56
CA MET A 133 -27.00 16.29 -16.30
C MET A 133 -27.37 15.44 -17.51
N ALA A 134 -28.36 14.54 -17.36
CA ALA A 134 -28.84 13.73 -18.47
C ALA A 134 -29.40 14.59 -19.61
N ALA A 135 -30.11 15.67 -19.29
CA ALA A 135 -30.61 16.63 -20.28
C ALA A 135 -29.48 17.46 -20.91
N GLU A 136 -28.59 18.03 -20.09
CA GLU A 136 -27.53 18.93 -20.56
C GLU A 136 -26.52 18.24 -21.47
N ARG A 137 -26.07 17.03 -21.09
CA ARG A 137 -24.96 16.35 -21.76
C ARG A 137 -25.38 15.20 -22.68
N SER A 138 -26.69 14.93 -22.78
CA SER A 138 -27.21 13.78 -23.51
C SER A 138 -26.56 12.45 -23.06
N GLU A 139 -26.45 12.25 -21.75
CA GLU A 139 -25.91 11.05 -21.12
C GLU A 139 -26.99 10.29 -20.33
N ILE A 140 -26.88 8.97 -20.21
CA ILE A 140 -27.69 8.16 -19.29
C ILE A 140 -27.02 8.16 -17.93
N TRP A 141 -27.78 8.44 -16.88
CA TRP A 141 -27.32 8.42 -15.50
C TRP A 141 -28.01 7.33 -14.72
N VAL A 142 -27.23 6.54 -13.98
CA VAL A 142 -27.72 5.43 -13.15
C VAL A 142 -27.22 5.59 -11.73
N ASN A 143 -28.11 5.86 -10.78
CA ASN A 143 -27.75 5.90 -9.36
C ASN A 143 -27.98 4.53 -8.73
N VAL A 144 -27.01 4.05 -7.96
CA VAL A 144 -27.06 2.70 -7.35
C VAL A 144 -27.39 2.79 -5.87
N GLY A 145 -28.47 2.11 -5.45
CA GLY A 145 -28.72 1.80 -4.06
C GLY A 145 -27.92 0.56 -3.61
N TYR A 146 -27.36 0.61 -2.40
CA TYR A 146 -26.56 -0.48 -1.82
C TYR A 146 -26.64 -0.45 -0.29
N ARG A 147 -26.30 -1.56 0.37
CA ARG A 147 -26.33 -1.63 1.85
C ARG A 147 -25.26 -0.72 2.46
N LEU A 148 -25.68 0.07 3.46
CA LEU A 148 -24.84 1.02 4.19
C LEU A 148 -24.51 0.52 5.59
N SER A 149 -23.57 1.21 6.25
CA SER A 149 -23.23 1.00 7.66
C SER A 149 -22.97 -0.49 7.98
N VAL A 150 -23.37 -0.94 9.17
CA VAL A 150 -23.27 -2.33 9.63
C VAL A 150 -23.83 -3.35 8.63
N PHE A 151 -24.94 -3.06 7.94
CA PHE A 151 -25.55 -4.00 6.98
C PHE A 151 -24.68 -4.22 5.75
N GLY A 152 -23.94 -3.20 5.32
CA GLY A 152 -23.02 -3.27 4.19
C GLY A 152 -21.62 -3.73 4.56
N PHE A 153 -21.18 -3.50 5.80
CA PHE A 153 -19.76 -3.49 6.13
C PHE A 153 -19.37 -4.16 7.46
N LEU A 154 -20.29 -4.87 8.14
CA LEU A 154 -19.90 -5.72 9.27
C LEU A 154 -18.94 -6.82 8.80
N ALA A 155 -17.77 -6.92 9.42
CA ALA A 155 -16.80 -7.98 9.17
C ALA A 155 -16.22 -8.49 10.49
N CYS A 156 -16.00 -9.79 10.56
CA CYS A 156 -15.41 -10.47 11.71
C CYS A 156 -14.89 -11.84 11.24
N ASP A 157 -13.86 -12.38 11.84
CA ASP A 157 -13.38 -13.74 11.61
C ASP A 157 -13.94 -14.74 12.63
N GLU A 158 -14.27 -14.29 13.85
CA GLU A 158 -14.84 -15.11 14.91
C GLU A 158 -16.03 -14.42 15.60
N PRO A 159 -17.29 -14.80 15.29
CA PRO A 159 -17.69 -15.72 14.22
C PRO A 159 -17.44 -15.13 12.82
N GLU A 160 -17.31 -15.99 11.81
CA GLU A 160 -17.00 -15.54 10.45
C GLU A 160 -18.16 -14.72 9.84
N VAL A 161 -17.87 -13.46 9.53
CA VAL A 161 -18.70 -12.54 8.76
C VAL A 161 -17.84 -11.94 7.66
N LYS A 162 -18.15 -12.27 6.41
CA LYS A 162 -17.32 -11.96 5.23
C LYS A 162 -17.09 -10.46 4.98
N GLY A 163 -18.04 -9.61 5.39
CA GLY A 163 -18.02 -8.18 5.14
C GLY A 163 -18.05 -7.78 3.67
N ASN A 164 -17.79 -6.49 3.43
CA ASN A 164 -17.75 -5.87 2.10
C ASN A 164 -19.04 -6.03 1.27
N PHE A 165 -20.17 -6.34 1.90
CA PHE A 165 -21.47 -6.57 1.25
C PHE A 165 -21.92 -5.34 0.43
N GLY A 166 -21.74 -4.14 0.96
CA GLY A 166 -22.08 -2.90 0.26
C GLY A 166 -21.27 -2.70 -1.02
N PHE A 167 -20.00 -3.14 -1.06
CA PHE A 167 -19.22 -3.10 -2.30
C PHE A 167 -19.63 -4.19 -3.28
N LYS A 168 -20.00 -5.38 -2.79
CA LYS A 168 -20.54 -6.46 -3.63
C LYS A 168 -21.88 -6.08 -4.25
N ASP A 169 -22.71 -5.34 -3.52
CA ASP A 169 -23.97 -4.77 -4.01
C ASP A 169 -23.70 -3.83 -5.19
N GLN A 170 -22.75 -2.89 -5.02
CA GLN A 170 -22.31 -1.96 -6.07
C GLN A 170 -21.77 -2.69 -7.30
N TRP A 171 -20.97 -3.75 -7.11
CA TRP A 171 -20.45 -4.56 -8.20
C TRP A 171 -21.54 -5.27 -8.99
N LEU A 172 -22.50 -5.88 -8.27
CA LEU A 172 -23.62 -6.56 -8.90
C LEU A 172 -24.50 -5.58 -9.69
N ALA A 173 -24.68 -4.35 -9.18
CA ALA A 173 -25.34 -3.29 -9.93
C ALA A 173 -24.58 -2.93 -11.22
N LEU A 174 -23.26 -2.79 -11.17
CA LEU A 174 -22.44 -2.52 -12.36
C LEU A 174 -22.57 -3.63 -13.42
N LEU A 175 -22.59 -4.90 -13.00
CA LEU A 175 -22.85 -6.03 -13.89
C LEU A 175 -24.26 -5.99 -14.47
N TRP A 176 -25.26 -5.67 -13.65
CA TRP A 176 -26.64 -5.51 -14.12
C TRP A 176 -26.75 -4.37 -15.16
N VAL A 177 -26.08 -3.24 -14.94
CA VAL A 177 -26.08 -2.12 -15.90
C VAL A 177 -25.41 -2.54 -17.20
N LYS A 178 -24.26 -3.23 -17.15
CA LYS A 178 -23.57 -3.77 -18.33
C LYS A 178 -24.47 -4.69 -19.15
N ASP A 179 -25.29 -5.52 -18.50
CA ASP A 179 -26.16 -6.50 -19.14
C ASP A 179 -27.47 -5.91 -19.70
N ASN A 180 -27.87 -4.71 -19.24
CA ASN A 180 -29.17 -4.11 -19.58
C ASN A 180 -29.07 -2.77 -20.31
N ILE A 181 -27.90 -2.12 -20.34
CA ILE A 181 -27.69 -0.83 -20.99
C ILE A 181 -26.55 -0.94 -22.01
N GLU A 182 -26.91 -0.84 -23.29
CA GLU A 182 -26.06 -1.20 -24.44
C GLU A 182 -24.74 -0.39 -24.54
N ALA A 183 -24.72 0.87 -24.10
CA ALA A 183 -23.58 1.78 -24.26
C ALA A 183 -22.94 2.19 -22.91
N PHE A 184 -22.24 1.27 -22.26
CA PHE A 184 -21.59 1.55 -20.98
C PHE A 184 -20.39 2.51 -21.12
N GLY A 185 -20.39 3.66 -20.42
CA GLY A 185 -19.37 4.71 -20.55
C GLY A 185 -18.37 4.77 -19.39
N GLY A 186 -18.83 5.00 -18.17
CA GLY A 186 -17.97 5.12 -16.98
C GLY A 186 -18.74 5.06 -15.66
N ALA A 187 -18.03 4.83 -14.57
CA ALA A 187 -18.59 4.74 -13.22
C ALA A 187 -17.93 5.76 -12.28
N HIS A 188 -18.74 6.50 -11.54
CA HIS A 188 -18.27 7.16 -10.33
C HIS A 188 -17.94 6.05 -9.33
N SER A 189 -16.66 5.77 -9.16
CA SER A 189 -16.19 4.57 -8.48
C SER A 189 -15.59 4.95 -7.13
N VAL A 190 -15.65 4.04 -6.18
CA VAL A 190 -14.80 4.10 -4.99
C VAL A 190 -13.49 3.39 -5.30
N HIS A 191 -12.41 3.82 -4.66
CA HIS A 191 -11.07 3.25 -4.87
C HIS A 191 -11.06 1.71 -4.69
N GLN A 192 -11.85 1.17 -3.77
CA GLN A 192 -11.96 -0.27 -3.53
C GLN A 192 -12.54 -1.06 -4.71
N ILE A 193 -13.47 -0.48 -5.49
CA ILE A 193 -13.99 -1.13 -6.70
C ILE A 193 -12.88 -1.24 -7.76
N LEU A 194 -11.99 -0.24 -7.86
CA LEU A 194 -10.85 -0.31 -8.75
C LEU A 194 -9.90 -1.44 -8.33
N HIS A 195 -9.64 -1.60 -7.03
CA HIS A 195 -8.82 -2.71 -6.54
C HIS A 195 -9.44 -4.06 -6.90
N HIS A 196 -10.74 -4.22 -6.70
CA HIS A 196 -11.45 -5.44 -7.09
C HIS A 196 -11.36 -5.68 -8.61
N ALA A 197 -11.64 -4.65 -9.41
CA ALA A 197 -11.56 -4.71 -10.87
C ALA A 197 -10.16 -5.14 -11.35
N SER A 198 -9.11 -4.62 -10.73
CA SER A 198 -7.72 -4.96 -11.06
C SER A 198 -7.35 -6.43 -10.80
N HIS A 199 -8.11 -7.15 -9.97
CA HIS A 199 -7.88 -8.56 -9.62
C HIS A 199 -8.82 -9.54 -10.32
N LEU A 200 -9.65 -9.07 -11.25
CA LEU A 200 -10.55 -9.96 -11.99
C LEU A 200 -9.76 -11.09 -12.68
N PRO A 201 -10.34 -12.30 -12.81
CA PRO A 201 -9.72 -13.41 -13.54
C PRO A 201 -9.32 -13.04 -14.98
N ASP A 202 -8.31 -13.72 -15.51
CA ASP A 202 -7.88 -13.51 -16.90
C ASP A 202 -9.02 -13.79 -17.89
N GLY A 203 -9.16 -12.91 -18.88
CA GLY A 203 -10.27 -12.93 -19.85
C GLY A 203 -11.51 -12.14 -19.42
N GLU A 204 -11.64 -11.78 -18.14
CA GLU A 204 -12.71 -10.87 -17.69
C GLU A 204 -12.29 -9.40 -17.81
N THR A 205 -13.25 -8.53 -18.14
CA THR A 205 -13.06 -7.07 -18.23
C THR A 205 -13.84 -6.38 -17.12
N ALA A 206 -13.35 -5.21 -16.69
CA ALA A 206 -14.11 -4.35 -15.80
C ALA A 206 -15.46 -3.99 -16.45
N PRO A 207 -16.54 -3.88 -15.67
CA PRO A 207 -17.84 -3.43 -16.17
C PRO A 207 -17.89 -1.91 -16.37
N PHE A 208 -16.74 -1.24 -16.56
CA PHE A 208 -16.61 0.20 -16.80
C PHE A 208 -15.31 0.55 -17.54
N HIS A 209 -15.32 1.65 -18.30
CA HIS A 209 -14.15 2.11 -19.07
C HIS A 209 -13.38 3.24 -18.40
N SER A 210 -14.00 4.02 -17.53
CA SER A 210 -13.31 5.09 -16.78
C SER A 210 -13.95 5.27 -15.41
N ALA A 211 -13.19 5.86 -14.49
CA ALA A 211 -13.65 6.12 -13.14
C ALA A 211 -13.42 7.57 -12.70
N VAL A 212 -14.41 8.14 -12.00
CA VAL A 212 -14.31 9.47 -11.38
C VAL A 212 -14.40 9.30 -9.86
N LEU A 213 -13.42 9.82 -9.15
CA LEU A 213 -13.26 9.75 -7.70
C LEU A 213 -13.28 11.17 -7.12
N GLN A 214 -14.45 11.62 -6.70
CA GLN A 214 -14.64 12.92 -6.04
C GLN A 214 -14.26 12.85 -4.57
N SER A 215 -13.18 13.52 -4.17
CA SER A 215 -12.67 13.58 -2.79
C SER A 215 -12.60 12.19 -2.13
N ASN A 216 -12.19 11.19 -2.92
CA ASN A 216 -12.22 9.78 -2.54
C ASN A 216 -10.93 9.08 -2.95
N SER A 217 -10.18 8.57 -1.98
CA SER A 217 -9.12 7.60 -2.16
C SER A 217 -8.80 6.97 -0.80
N ILE A 218 -8.07 5.86 -0.76
CA ILE A 218 -7.58 5.27 0.49
C ILE A 218 -6.07 5.40 0.60
N VAL A 219 -5.62 5.66 1.82
CA VAL A 219 -4.19 5.88 2.14
C VAL A 219 -3.52 4.60 2.64
N ILE A 220 -4.31 3.69 3.21
CA ILE A 220 -3.86 2.46 3.83
C ILE A 220 -4.87 1.34 3.56
N SER A 221 -4.37 0.10 3.59
CA SER A 221 -5.20 -1.10 3.52
C SER A 221 -6.23 -1.10 4.65
N PRO A 222 -7.48 -1.54 4.39
CA PRO A 222 -8.49 -1.57 5.44
C PRO A 222 -8.13 -2.55 6.56
N LYS A 223 -8.80 -2.44 7.71
CA LYS A 223 -8.62 -3.38 8.83
C LYS A 223 -9.00 -4.80 8.43
N THR A 224 -8.29 -5.77 8.97
CA THR A 224 -8.63 -7.20 8.87
C THR A 224 -9.87 -7.53 9.71
N PRO A 225 -10.63 -8.60 9.38
CA PRO A 225 -11.70 -9.10 10.22
C PRO A 225 -11.27 -9.39 11.67
N ALA A 226 -10.03 -9.83 11.89
CA ALA A 226 -9.46 -10.04 13.23
C ALA A 226 -9.38 -8.74 14.05
N GLU A 227 -8.92 -7.65 13.43
CA GLU A 227 -8.87 -6.33 14.05
C GLU A 227 -10.27 -5.74 14.31
N LEU A 228 -11.29 -6.25 13.63
CA LEU A 228 -12.69 -5.83 13.77
C LEU A 228 -13.49 -6.66 14.78
N ARG A 229 -12.91 -7.73 15.37
CA ARG A 229 -13.55 -8.48 16.47
C ARG A 229 -14.07 -7.59 17.60
N PRO A 230 -13.33 -6.57 18.09
CA PRO A 230 -13.83 -5.69 19.15
C PRO A 230 -15.08 -4.88 18.71
N GLN A 231 -15.17 -4.49 17.43
CA GLN A 231 -16.35 -3.80 16.89
C GLN A 231 -17.57 -4.73 16.86
N PHE A 232 -17.40 -6.00 16.45
CA PHE A 232 -18.46 -7.00 16.50
C PHE A 232 -18.93 -7.26 17.94
N GLN A 233 -17.99 -7.39 18.88
CA GLN A 233 -18.29 -7.59 20.31
C GLN A 233 -19.04 -6.39 20.90
N ALA A 234 -18.64 -5.17 20.53
CA ALA A 234 -19.32 -3.95 20.95
C ALA A 234 -20.75 -3.89 20.43
N LEU A 235 -20.98 -4.29 19.17
CA LEU A 235 -22.31 -4.40 18.58
C LEU A 235 -23.20 -5.39 19.36
N CYS A 236 -22.70 -6.60 19.61
CA CYS A 236 -23.45 -7.63 20.35
C CYS A 236 -23.81 -7.15 21.77
N ARG A 237 -22.84 -6.57 22.48
CA ARG A 237 -23.05 -5.99 23.82
C ARG A 237 -24.10 -4.88 23.82
N SER A 238 -24.05 -3.98 22.83
CA SER A 238 -25.02 -2.88 22.73
C SER A 238 -26.43 -3.34 22.40
N LEU A 239 -26.59 -4.53 21.84
CA LEU A 239 -27.87 -5.13 21.47
C LEU A 239 -28.37 -6.19 22.47
N ASP A 240 -27.63 -6.40 23.57
CA ASP A 240 -27.89 -7.47 24.55
C ASP A 240 -27.96 -8.87 23.92
N VAL A 241 -27.09 -9.12 22.93
CA VAL A 241 -26.95 -10.43 22.28
C VAL A 241 -25.70 -11.13 22.81
N ASP A 242 -25.86 -12.37 23.27
CA ASP A 242 -24.73 -13.22 23.66
C ASP A 242 -23.83 -13.50 22.46
N ARG A 243 -22.62 -12.96 22.49
CA ARG A 243 -21.61 -13.06 21.43
C ARG A 243 -21.02 -14.46 21.29
N ASP A 244 -21.02 -15.23 22.38
CA ASP A 244 -20.39 -16.54 22.47
C ASP A 244 -21.41 -17.66 22.17
N ALA A 245 -22.68 -17.29 21.98
CA ALA A 245 -23.74 -18.22 21.60
C ALA A 245 -23.51 -18.74 20.17
N PRO A 246 -23.66 -20.06 19.93
CA PRO A 246 -23.45 -20.65 18.60
C PRO A 246 -24.45 -20.14 17.55
N ASP A 247 -25.56 -19.54 17.98
CA ASP A 247 -26.62 -18.99 17.14
C ASP A 247 -26.57 -17.45 17.02
N VAL A 248 -25.49 -16.80 17.47
CA VAL A 248 -25.35 -15.33 17.47
C VAL A 248 -25.65 -14.70 16.11
N LEU A 249 -25.12 -15.27 15.02
CA LEU A 249 -25.36 -14.77 13.67
C LEU A 249 -26.81 -14.97 13.25
N SER A 250 -27.42 -16.09 13.60
CA SER A 250 -28.84 -16.35 13.32
C SER A 250 -29.75 -15.35 14.03
N LYS A 251 -29.42 -14.96 15.28
CA LYS A 251 -30.12 -13.92 16.02
C LYS A 251 -29.97 -12.55 15.35
N LEU A 252 -28.74 -12.14 15.04
CA LEU A 252 -28.46 -10.87 14.37
C LEU A 252 -29.09 -10.78 12.97
N ARG A 253 -29.24 -11.90 12.27
CA ARG A 253 -29.88 -11.98 10.95
C ARG A 253 -31.40 -11.87 11.00
N ASN A 254 -32.04 -12.17 12.13
CA ASN A 254 -33.49 -12.16 12.26
C ASN A 254 -34.00 -10.75 12.67
N PRO A 255 -34.73 -10.03 11.79
CA PRO A 255 -35.27 -8.70 12.12
C PRO A 255 -36.30 -8.69 13.26
N GLU A 256 -36.96 -9.82 13.53
CA GLU A 256 -37.91 -9.96 14.63
C GLU A 256 -37.21 -10.05 16.00
N LEU A 257 -35.98 -10.57 16.03
CA LEU A 257 -35.18 -10.67 17.25
C LEU A 257 -34.33 -9.41 17.47
N VAL A 258 -33.76 -8.87 16.40
CA VAL A 258 -32.94 -7.66 16.42
C VAL A 258 -33.44 -6.74 15.31
N SER A 259 -34.16 -5.67 15.65
CA SER A 259 -34.69 -4.77 14.63
C SER A 259 -33.57 -3.92 13.99
N GLY A 260 -33.75 -3.53 12.73
CA GLY A 260 -32.78 -2.65 12.09
C GLY A 260 -32.69 -1.29 12.81
N GLU A 261 -33.81 -0.81 13.36
CA GLU A 261 -33.86 0.42 14.15
C GLU A 261 -33.04 0.34 15.44
N SER A 262 -33.06 -0.79 16.16
CA SER A 262 -32.24 -0.94 17.37
C SER A 262 -30.75 -0.93 17.04
N ILE A 263 -30.37 -1.52 15.90
CA ILE A 263 -28.99 -1.47 15.41
C ILE A 263 -28.58 -0.03 15.07
N MET A 264 -29.42 0.73 14.34
CA MET A 264 -29.12 2.13 14.03
C MET A 264 -29.06 2.98 15.30
N HIS A 265 -29.97 2.77 16.25
CA HIS A 265 -29.97 3.49 17.51
C HIS A 265 -28.69 3.25 18.32
N ALA A 266 -28.20 1.99 18.37
CA ALA A 266 -26.93 1.66 19.01
C ALA A 266 -25.73 2.39 18.40
N ILE A 267 -25.74 2.60 17.08
CA ILE A 267 -24.69 3.35 16.36
C ILE A 267 -24.84 4.86 16.61
N GLU A 268 -26.05 5.40 16.49
CA GLU A 268 -26.36 6.84 16.65
C GLU A 268 -26.06 7.36 18.06
N THR A 269 -26.21 6.51 19.07
CA THR A 269 -25.99 6.85 20.48
C THR A 269 -24.56 6.57 20.95
N ASP A 270 -23.65 6.21 20.03
CA ASP A 270 -22.29 5.72 20.34
C ASP A 270 -22.30 4.56 21.37
N GLY A 271 -23.38 3.76 21.41
CA GLY A 271 -23.51 2.60 22.31
C GLY A 271 -22.46 1.51 22.07
N LEU A 272 -21.84 1.51 20.89
CA LEU A 272 -20.70 0.67 20.55
C LEU A 272 -19.39 1.22 21.13
N GLY A 273 -19.32 2.50 21.50
CA GLY A 273 -18.10 3.24 21.82
C GLY A 273 -17.59 4.09 20.66
N LEU A 274 -16.87 5.17 20.98
CA LEU A 274 -16.40 6.18 20.01
C LEU A 274 -15.52 5.60 18.91
N GLN A 275 -14.82 4.50 19.11
CA GLN A 275 -13.94 3.92 18.11
C GLN A 275 -14.63 2.90 17.19
N TYR A 276 -15.87 2.49 17.51
CA TYR A 276 -16.52 1.33 16.87
C TYR A 276 -17.82 1.67 16.12
N GLY A 277 -18.31 2.91 16.17
CA GLY A 277 -19.56 3.30 15.50
C GLY A 277 -19.50 3.44 13.97
N THR A 278 -18.33 3.27 13.34
CA THR A 278 -18.16 3.43 11.88
C THR A 278 -17.78 2.11 11.22
N PHE A 279 -18.63 1.60 10.33
CA PHE A 279 -18.41 0.36 9.58
C PHE A 279 -17.88 0.70 8.18
N ARG A 280 -16.72 0.12 7.81
CA ARG A 280 -16.05 0.34 6.52
C ARG A 280 -15.60 -1.00 5.93
N GLY A 281 -15.09 -0.96 4.70
CA GLY A 281 -14.51 -2.13 4.06
C GLY A 281 -13.45 -2.80 4.92
N ALA A 282 -13.30 -4.12 4.77
CA ALA A 282 -12.33 -4.92 5.49
C ALA A 282 -11.37 -5.62 4.52
N LEU A 283 -10.12 -5.83 4.95
CA LEU A 283 -9.09 -6.56 4.22
C LEU A 283 -9.30 -8.07 4.40
N GLY A 284 -9.56 -8.79 3.32
CA GLY A 284 -9.84 -10.22 3.34
C GLY A 284 -11.21 -10.58 2.77
N GLY A 285 -11.43 -11.89 2.63
CA GLY A 285 -12.55 -12.45 1.86
C GLY A 285 -12.29 -12.46 0.35
N THR A 286 -13.31 -12.76 -0.44
CA THR A 286 -13.24 -12.80 -1.92
C THR A 286 -13.18 -11.41 -2.57
N TRP A 287 -13.20 -10.33 -1.79
CA TRP A 287 -13.37 -8.96 -2.32
C TRP A 287 -12.05 -8.20 -2.50
N LEU A 288 -11.23 -8.09 -1.45
CA LEU A 288 -9.92 -7.44 -1.46
C LEU A 288 -8.83 -8.45 -1.11
N ALA A 289 -7.83 -8.58 -1.97
CA ALA A 289 -6.68 -9.44 -1.76
C ALA A 289 -5.88 -8.97 -0.53
N SER A 290 -5.37 -9.93 0.25
CA SER A 290 -4.52 -9.68 1.42
C SER A 290 -3.02 -9.76 1.12
N SER A 291 -2.63 -10.34 -0.02
CA SER A 291 -1.23 -10.45 -0.43
C SER A 291 -1.11 -10.49 -1.96
N PRO A 292 -0.39 -9.53 -2.58
CA PRO A 292 0.00 -8.26 -1.98
C PRO A 292 -1.22 -7.50 -1.45
N ASP A 293 -1.05 -6.71 -0.39
CA ASP A 293 -2.16 -5.89 0.10
C ASP A 293 -2.56 -4.83 -0.94
N PRO A 294 -3.77 -4.23 -0.87
CA PRO A 294 -4.25 -3.30 -1.89
C PRO A 294 -3.29 -2.14 -2.15
N MET A 295 -2.68 -1.58 -1.11
CA MET A 295 -1.78 -0.45 -1.27
C MET A 295 -0.40 -0.88 -1.77
N GLU A 296 0.06 -2.09 -1.43
CA GLU A 296 1.26 -2.69 -2.02
C GLU A 296 1.06 -2.96 -3.52
N TRP A 297 -0.09 -3.53 -3.89
CA TRP A 297 -0.50 -3.74 -5.27
C TRP A 297 -0.53 -2.41 -6.06
N GLN A 298 -1.07 -1.34 -5.46
CA GLN A 298 -1.04 0.00 -6.05
C GLN A 298 0.38 0.48 -6.33
N ARG A 299 1.23 0.50 -5.29
CA ARG A 299 2.60 1.02 -5.38
C ARG A 299 3.49 0.21 -6.31
N SER A 300 3.21 -1.09 -6.47
CA SER A 300 3.95 -1.96 -7.39
C SER A 300 3.81 -1.55 -8.86
N GLY A 301 2.78 -0.76 -9.19
CA GLY A 301 2.41 -0.44 -10.57
C GLY A 301 1.52 -1.51 -11.23
N GLU A 302 1.47 -2.73 -10.68
CA GLU A 302 0.61 -3.78 -11.22
C GLU A 302 -0.89 -3.45 -11.12
N PHE A 303 -1.31 -2.69 -10.12
CA PHE A 303 -2.68 -2.14 -10.06
C PHE A 303 -3.06 -1.37 -11.33
N ALA A 304 -2.22 -0.44 -11.74
CA ALA A 304 -2.42 0.37 -12.95
C ALA A 304 -2.38 -0.48 -14.22
N LEU A 305 -1.38 -1.37 -14.33
CA LEU A 305 -1.24 -2.27 -15.48
C LEU A 305 -2.43 -3.23 -15.59
N ALA A 306 -2.90 -3.77 -14.47
CA ALA A 306 -4.05 -4.65 -14.41
C ALA A 306 -5.33 -3.91 -14.79
N LEU A 307 -5.59 -2.71 -14.26
CA LEU A 307 -6.73 -1.90 -14.69
C LEU A 307 -6.76 -1.68 -16.20
N LYS A 308 -5.60 -1.38 -16.81
CA LYS A 308 -5.45 -1.24 -18.25
C LYS A 308 -5.75 -2.56 -18.99
N ARG A 309 -5.24 -3.70 -18.50
CA ARG A 309 -5.57 -5.04 -19.03
C ARG A 309 -7.07 -5.35 -18.94
N LYS A 310 -7.76 -4.83 -17.92
CA LYS A 310 -9.19 -5.01 -17.69
C LYS A 310 -10.06 -3.99 -18.44
N GLY A 311 -9.45 -3.14 -19.29
CA GLY A 311 -10.17 -2.23 -20.17
C GLY A 311 -10.49 -0.86 -19.56
N VAL A 312 -9.95 -0.54 -18.36
CA VAL A 312 -10.07 0.79 -17.77
C VAL A 312 -9.06 1.73 -18.44
N ARG A 313 -9.56 2.83 -19.00
CA ARG A 313 -8.84 3.76 -19.86
C ARG A 313 -8.25 4.94 -19.09
N ALA A 314 -8.98 5.48 -18.12
CA ALA A 314 -8.54 6.64 -17.35
C ALA A 314 -9.24 6.74 -15.99
N ILE A 315 -8.59 7.45 -15.06
CA ILE A 315 -9.13 7.82 -13.76
C ILE A 315 -9.13 9.34 -13.61
N VAL A 316 -10.22 9.91 -13.13
CA VAL A 316 -10.30 11.32 -12.69
C VAL A 316 -10.34 11.31 -11.17
N VAL A 317 -9.48 12.08 -10.51
CA VAL A 317 -9.42 12.15 -9.05
C VAL A 317 -9.09 13.56 -8.58
N GLY A 318 -9.71 14.03 -7.51
CA GLY A 318 -9.44 15.38 -7.01
C GLY A 318 -10.05 15.67 -5.66
N ASP A 319 -9.77 16.87 -5.15
CA ASP A 319 -10.12 17.33 -3.81
C ASP A 319 -10.59 18.79 -3.79
N LEU A 320 -11.17 19.22 -2.67
CA LEU A 320 -11.57 20.61 -2.40
C LEU A 320 -10.52 21.31 -1.53
N THR A 321 -10.52 22.65 -1.52
CA THR A 321 -9.50 23.40 -0.77
C THR A 321 -9.67 23.33 0.76
N GLU A 322 -10.91 23.22 1.27
CA GLU A 322 -11.21 23.15 2.71
C GLU A 322 -11.94 21.86 3.14
N GLU A 323 -11.47 20.70 2.65
CA GLU A 323 -11.96 19.37 3.06
C GLU A 323 -12.07 19.20 4.59
N TRP A 324 -11.12 19.77 5.35
CA TRP A 324 -11.01 19.64 6.80
C TRP A 324 -12.30 19.98 7.56
N TYR A 325 -13.12 20.92 7.06
CA TYR A 325 -14.26 21.43 7.82
C TYR A 325 -15.32 20.36 8.04
N LEU A 326 -15.70 19.60 7.01
CA LEU A 326 -16.70 18.55 7.17
C LEU A 326 -16.23 17.49 8.17
N TYR A 327 -14.96 17.11 8.10
CA TYR A 327 -14.37 16.15 9.02
C TYR A 327 -14.28 16.68 10.46
N SER A 328 -14.16 18.00 10.65
CA SER A 328 -14.11 18.63 11.98
C SER A 328 -15.41 18.52 12.76
N ILE A 329 -16.54 18.31 12.07
CA ILE A 329 -17.88 18.18 12.66
C ILE A 329 -18.48 16.79 12.47
N ALA A 330 -17.72 15.85 11.90
CA ALA A 330 -18.20 14.50 11.62
C ALA A 330 -18.44 13.68 12.90
N HIS A 331 -17.65 13.93 13.95
CA HIS A 331 -17.73 13.23 15.22
C HIS A 331 -17.67 14.19 16.42
N PRO A 332 -18.32 13.86 17.55
CA PRO A 332 -18.08 14.54 18.81
C PRO A 332 -16.62 14.44 19.23
N VAL A 333 -16.05 15.55 19.72
CA VAL A 333 -14.66 15.62 20.19
C VAL A 333 -14.53 16.75 21.22
N ALA A 334 -13.94 16.45 22.38
CA ALA A 334 -13.71 17.43 23.44
C ALA A 334 -12.30 17.33 24.06
N SER A 335 -11.51 16.32 23.68
CA SER A 335 -10.18 16.06 24.20
C SER A 335 -9.25 15.46 23.14
N MET A 336 -7.94 15.39 23.43
CA MET A 336 -6.98 14.67 22.59
C MET A 336 -7.27 13.15 22.54
N ASP A 337 -7.83 12.58 23.60
CA ASP A 337 -8.21 11.16 23.63
C ASP A 337 -9.39 10.88 22.70
N ASP A 338 -10.37 11.77 22.65
CA ASP A 338 -11.47 11.68 21.67
C ASP A 338 -10.96 11.76 20.23
N ILE A 339 -9.95 12.60 19.95
CA ILE A 339 -9.32 12.67 18.62
C ILE A 339 -8.73 11.29 18.30
N LYS A 340 -7.96 10.71 19.22
CA LYS A 340 -7.36 9.39 19.03
C LYS A 340 -8.42 8.33 18.74
N LEU A 341 -9.46 8.23 19.56
CA LEU A 341 -10.53 7.26 19.40
C LEU A 341 -11.30 7.45 18.09
N ASN A 342 -11.54 8.70 17.67
CA ASN A 342 -12.17 9.00 16.39
C ASN A 342 -11.27 8.65 15.19
N LEU A 343 -9.95 8.81 15.29
CA LEU A 343 -9.01 8.36 14.27
C LEU A 343 -8.96 6.82 14.20
N GLU A 344 -9.04 6.15 15.35
CA GLU A 344 -9.13 4.69 15.44
C GLU A 344 -10.42 4.14 14.82
N ARG A 345 -11.45 4.95 14.55
CA ARG A 345 -12.59 4.52 13.69
C ARG A 345 -12.13 4.15 12.28
N TYR A 346 -11.12 4.85 11.76
CA TYR A 346 -10.71 4.80 10.36
C TYR A 346 -9.42 4.03 10.11
N TYR A 347 -8.48 4.13 11.04
CA TYR A 347 -7.13 3.60 10.87
C TYR A 347 -6.78 2.60 11.97
N GLN A 348 -5.71 1.85 11.74
CA GLN A 348 -5.12 0.94 12.71
C GLN A 348 -4.41 1.74 13.81
N LYS A 349 -4.42 1.23 15.04
CA LYS A 349 -3.89 1.94 16.22
C LYS A 349 -2.45 2.43 16.04
N GLU A 350 -1.58 1.60 15.47
CA GLU A 350 -0.18 1.97 15.22
C GLU A 350 -0.05 3.16 14.27
N MET A 351 -0.90 3.24 13.24
CA MET A 351 -0.91 4.37 12.30
C MET A 351 -1.44 5.63 12.98
N VAL A 352 -2.47 5.51 13.83
CA VAL A 352 -3.02 6.64 14.59
C VAL A 352 -1.95 7.24 15.50
N ASP A 353 -1.23 6.39 16.25
CA ASP A 353 -0.17 6.82 17.16
C ASP A 353 0.92 7.60 16.40
N LYS A 354 1.45 7.03 15.30
CA LYS A 354 2.44 7.70 14.42
C LYS A 354 1.92 8.99 13.78
N THR A 355 0.64 9.02 13.40
CA THR A 355 0.04 10.21 12.80
C THR A 355 -0.02 11.35 13.80
N LEU A 356 -0.45 11.08 15.03
CA LEU A 356 -0.58 12.10 16.07
C LEU A 356 0.75 12.76 16.43
N GLU A 357 1.89 12.07 16.28
CA GLU A 357 3.23 12.63 16.48
C GLU A 357 3.59 13.75 15.49
N LEU A 358 2.94 13.79 14.31
CA LEU A 358 3.19 14.80 13.29
C LEU A 358 2.39 16.09 13.46
N TYR A 359 1.36 16.06 14.33
CA TYR A 359 0.46 17.18 14.51
C TYR A 359 0.66 17.85 15.87
N ARG A 360 0.22 19.10 15.96
CA ARG A 360 0.22 19.83 17.23
C ARG A 360 -0.69 19.15 18.26
N THR A 361 -0.33 19.26 19.53
CA THR A 361 -1.19 18.90 20.66
C THR A 361 -2.03 20.09 21.09
N VAL A 362 -3.32 19.89 21.38
CA VAL A 362 -4.20 20.91 21.96
C VAL A 362 -4.12 20.81 23.49
N PRO A 363 -3.89 21.92 24.23
CA PRO A 363 -3.82 21.90 25.69
C PRO A 363 -5.14 21.50 26.36
N ASP A 364 -5.06 20.78 27.49
CA ASP A 364 -6.21 20.41 28.28
C ASP A 364 -7.07 21.63 28.66
N GLY A 365 -8.38 21.54 28.47
CA GLY A 365 -9.33 22.62 28.75
C GLY A 365 -9.41 23.72 27.68
N ALA A 366 -8.70 23.59 26.55
CA ALA A 366 -8.90 24.46 25.39
C ALA A 366 -10.35 24.44 24.86
N PRO A 367 -10.78 25.45 24.09
CA PRO A 367 -12.10 25.44 23.47
C PRO A 367 -12.31 24.22 22.56
N VAL A 368 -13.49 23.60 22.61
CA VAL A 368 -13.89 22.44 21.79
C VAL A 368 -13.59 22.63 20.29
N GLU A 369 -13.71 23.86 19.79
CA GLU A 369 -13.44 24.20 18.39
C GLU A 369 -11.98 23.98 17.96
N GLU A 370 -11.02 24.03 18.89
CA GLU A 370 -9.61 23.72 18.58
C GLU A 370 -9.41 22.22 18.34
N TYR A 371 -10.03 21.38 19.17
CA TYR A 371 -10.02 19.92 18.99
C TYR A 371 -10.72 19.51 17.70
N LYS A 372 -11.89 20.09 17.41
CA LYS A 372 -12.61 19.88 16.14
C LYS A 372 -11.74 20.23 14.94
N LYS A 373 -11.13 21.42 14.95
CA LYS A 373 -10.27 21.86 13.85
C LYS A 373 -9.10 20.89 13.64
N LEU A 374 -8.44 20.46 14.72
CA LEU A 374 -7.35 19.51 14.64
C LEU A 374 -7.81 18.14 14.09
N LEU A 375 -8.92 17.60 14.58
CA LEU A 375 -9.52 16.37 14.06
C LEU A 375 -9.82 16.49 12.56
N GLY A 376 -10.40 17.61 12.16
CA GLY A 376 -10.73 17.90 10.77
C GLY A 376 -9.49 17.92 9.87
N GLU A 377 -8.44 18.61 10.28
CA GLU A 377 -7.17 18.67 9.54
C GLU A 377 -6.54 17.27 9.38
N ILE A 378 -6.42 16.50 10.46
CA ILE A 378 -5.82 15.16 10.42
C ILE A 378 -6.65 14.24 9.51
N LEU A 379 -7.98 14.26 9.65
CA LEU A 379 -8.86 13.41 8.85
C LEU A 379 -8.86 13.81 7.38
N SER A 380 -8.92 15.11 7.03
CA SER A 380 -8.86 15.53 5.61
C SER A 380 -7.53 15.17 4.97
N ASP A 381 -6.43 15.31 5.72
CA ASP A 381 -5.10 14.99 5.22
C ASP A 381 -5.00 13.49 4.89
N GLY A 382 -5.46 12.61 5.79
CA GLY A 382 -5.40 11.17 5.60
C GLY A 382 -6.51 10.54 4.74
N GLN A 383 -7.73 11.12 4.72
CA GLN A 383 -8.87 10.57 3.97
C GLN A 383 -8.98 11.12 2.55
N VAL A 384 -8.40 12.30 2.27
CA VAL A 384 -8.58 12.98 0.98
C VAL A 384 -7.25 13.45 0.40
N HIS A 385 -6.59 14.43 1.03
CA HIS A 385 -5.50 15.16 0.37
C HIS A 385 -4.29 14.29 0.03
N LEU A 386 -3.80 13.50 1.00
CA LEU A 386 -2.71 12.56 0.77
C LEU A 386 -3.09 11.42 -0.18
N PRO A 387 -4.18 10.66 0.03
CA PRO A 387 -4.46 9.50 -0.81
C PRO A 387 -4.83 9.84 -2.25
N VAL A 388 -5.39 11.02 -2.54
CA VAL A 388 -5.58 11.51 -3.92
C VAL A 388 -4.24 11.71 -4.63
N ARG A 389 -3.26 12.30 -3.92
CA ARG A 389 -1.90 12.53 -4.44
C ARG A 389 -1.12 11.23 -4.62
N LEU A 390 -1.21 10.30 -3.66
CA LEU A 390 -0.57 8.98 -3.76
C LEU A 390 -1.13 8.17 -4.92
N LEU A 391 -2.45 8.13 -5.08
CA LEU A 391 -3.08 7.43 -6.21
C LEU A 391 -2.63 8.02 -7.55
N ALA A 392 -2.67 9.36 -7.70
CA ALA A 392 -2.21 10.01 -8.92
C ALA A 392 -0.72 9.73 -9.20
N ARG A 393 0.14 9.84 -8.19
CA ARG A 393 1.58 9.50 -8.28
C ARG A 393 1.79 8.08 -8.80
N ASP A 394 1.14 7.10 -8.19
CA ASP A 394 1.39 5.69 -8.50
C ASP A 394 0.86 5.32 -9.90
N LEU A 395 -0.30 5.86 -10.28
CA LEU A 395 -0.84 5.70 -11.63
C LEU A 395 0.06 6.34 -12.69
N VAL A 396 0.51 7.59 -12.48
CA VAL A 396 1.42 8.28 -13.42
C VAL A 396 2.75 7.52 -13.55
N ASN A 397 3.34 7.08 -12.43
CA ASN A 397 4.59 6.34 -12.43
C ASN A 397 4.50 5.01 -13.21
N ALA A 398 3.32 4.38 -13.23
CA ALA A 398 3.05 3.18 -14.00
C ALA A 398 2.59 3.45 -15.46
N GLY A 399 2.59 4.71 -15.90
CA GLY A 399 2.16 5.11 -17.25
C GLY A 399 0.65 4.96 -17.48
N PHE A 400 -0.17 5.09 -16.42
CA PHE A 400 -1.62 5.04 -16.51
C PHE A 400 -2.24 6.44 -16.65
N PRO A 401 -3.26 6.63 -17.51
CA PRO A 401 -3.87 7.94 -17.72
C PRO A 401 -4.69 8.39 -16.50
N VAL A 402 -4.29 9.50 -15.86
CA VAL A 402 -5.00 10.06 -14.71
C VAL A 402 -5.14 11.57 -14.82
N LEU A 403 -6.35 12.09 -14.68
CA LEU A 403 -6.63 13.52 -14.59
C LEU A 403 -6.83 13.90 -13.12
N ARG A 404 -5.96 14.79 -12.63
CA ARG A 404 -6.07 15.31 -11.27
C ARG A 404 -6.65 16.73 -11.26
N TYR A 405 -7.56 17.00 -10.31
CA TYR A 405 -8.20 18.30 -10.17
C TYR A 405 -8.22 18.83 -8.72
N GLU A 406 -8.39 20.15 -8.56
CA GLU A 406 -8.75 20.80 -7.28
C GLU A 406 -9.89 21.80 -7.52
N ILE A 407 -10.86 21.89 -6.62
CA ILE A 407 -11.93 22.89 -6.69
C ILE A 407 -11.78 23.86 -5.51
N GLY A 408 -11.49 25.12 -5.82
CA GLY A 408 -11.40 26.25 -4.89
C GLY A 408 -12.61 27.19 -4.92
N TRP A 409 -13.65 26.88 -5.70
CA TRP A 409 -14.91 27.61 -5.71
C TRP A 409 -16.12 26.68 -5.85
N THR A 410 -17.16 26.92 -5.05
CA THR A 410 -18.48 26.25 -5.14
C THR A 410 -19.62 27.24 -4.94
N PRO A 411 -20.88 26.95 -5.31
CA PRO A 411 -21.99 27.90 -5.16
C PRO A 411 -22.17 28.42 -3.73
N GLU A 412 -22.09 29.73 -3.54
CA GLU A 412 -21.97 30.38 -2.22
C GLU A 412 -23.17 30.10 -1.30
N GLN A 413 -24.38 29.98 -1.87
CA GLN A 413 -25.62 29.68 -1.16
C GLN A 413 -25.68 28.27 -0.57
N GLY A 414 -24.88 27.33 -1.10
CA GLY A 414 -24.80 25.96 -0.63
C GLY A 414 -23.71 25.72 0.41
N ARG A 415 -22.91 26.75 0.73
CA ARG A 415 -21.77 26.62 1.65
C ARG A 415 -22.22 26.78 3.12
N PRO A 416 -21.54 26.13 4.08
CA PRO A 416 -21.86 26.29 5.50
C PRO A 416 -21.79 27.75 5.97
N LEU A 417 -22.86 28.22 6.63
CA LEU A 417 -23.04 29.62 7.06
C LEU A 417 -22.09 30.06 8.20
N VAL A 418 -21.55 29.11 8.97
CA VAL A 418 -20.93 29.38 10.28
C VAL A 418 -19.62 30.18 10.18
N ARG A 419 -18.88 30.12 9.05
CA ARG A 419 -17.65 30.93 8.83
C ARG A 419 -17.42 31.21 7.34
N LYS A 420 -18.04 32.26 6.79
CA LYS A 420 -17.74 32.84 5.45
C LYS A 420 -17.60 31.82 4.30
N GLY A 421 -18.51 30.86 4.17
CA GLY A 421 -18.66 30.03 2.97
C GLY A 421 -17.40 29.28 2.53
N LEU A 422 -17.01 28.24 3.28
CA LEU A 422 -15.91 27.33 2.94
C LEU A 422 -16.25 26.42 1.76
N VAL A 423 -15.24 26.05 0.95
CA VAL A 423 -15.32 25.06 -0.13
C VAL A 423 -14.88 23.71 0.44
N THR A 424 -15.85 22.95 0.92
CA THR A 424 -15.61 21.75 1.74
C THR A 424 -16.36 20.55 1.20
N HIS A 425 -16.00 19.36 1.66
CA HIS A 425 -16.48 18.09 1.17
C HIS A 425 -17.99 18.08 0.84
N GLY A 426 -18.32 17.82 -0.43
CA GLY A 426 -19.69 17.76 -0.92
C GLY A 426 -20.30 19.08 -1.41
N THR A 427 -19.66 20.24 -1.18
CA THR A 427 -20.18 21.53 -1.71
C THR A 427 -20.03 21.66 -3.23
N ASP A 428 -19.24 20.78 -3.87
CA ASP A 428 -19.04 20.67 -5.30
C ASP A 428 -20.10 19.82 -6.02
N ARG A 429 -20.95 19.10 -5.28
CA ARG A 429 -22.03 18.29 -5.86
C ARG A 429 -22.95 19.04 -6.82
N PRO A 430 -23.37 20.29 -6.56
CA PRO A 430 -24.17 21.04 -7.52
C PRO A 430 -23.47 21.24 -8.87
N LEU A 431 -22.14 21.32 -8.89
CA LEU A 431 -21.36 21.42 -10.12
C LEU A 431 -21.36 20.07 -10.85
N TRP A 432 -20.99 18.99 -10.16
CA TRP A 432 -20.89 17.65 -10.73
C TRP A 432 -22.22 17.03 -11.18
N ALA A 433 -23.32 17.36 -10.50
CA ALA A 433 -24.66 16.91 -10.86
C ALA A 433 -25.41 17.92 -11.76
N PHE A 434 -24.79 19.05 -12.06
CA PHE A 434 -25.40 20.18 -12.77
C PHE A 434 -26.78 20.56 -12.19
N ARG A 435 -26.87 20.63 -10.85
CA ARG A 435 -28.15 20.77 -10.13
C ARG A 435 -28.69 22.19 -10.29
N LEU A 436 -29.39 22.45 -11.40
CA LEU A 436 -29.93 23.77 -11.74
C LEU A 436 -30.70 24.47 -10.60
N PRO A 437 -31.54 23.78 -9.80
CA PRO A 437 -32.20 24.39 -8.63
C PRO A 437 -31.25 24.97 -7.58
N SER A 438 -30.02 24.47 -7.52
CA SER A 438 -28.99 24.87 -6.58
C SER A 438 -27.99 25.86 -7.18
N LEU A 439 -28.19 26.33 -8.41
CA LEU A 439 -27.27 27.22 -9.13
C LEU A 439 -27.98 28.53 -9.52
N LEU A 440 -27.29 29.66 -9.31
CA LEU A 440 -27.68 30.95 -9.86
C LEU A 440 -27.34 31.01 -11.37
N PRO A 441 -27.99 31.89 -12.16
CA PRO A 441 -27.77 31.95 -13.61
C PRO A 441 -26.31 32.10 -14.05
N ASP A 442 -25.50 32.89 -13.35
CA ASP A 442 -24.06 33.04 -13.62
C ASP A 442 -23.26 31.79 -13.21
N GLN A 443 -23.69 31.10 -12.15
CA GLN A 443 -23.07 29.87 -11.68
C GLN A 443 -23.34 28.67 -12.59
N VAL A 444 -24.46 28.67 -13.33
CA VAL A 444 -24.76 27.64 -14.35
C VAL A 444 -23.68 27.62 -15.43
N GLU A 445 -23.26 28.78 -15.92
CA GLU A 445 -22.21 28.88 -16.94
C GLU A 445 -20.86 28.38 -16.41
N ILE A 446 -20.55 28.64 -15.13
CA ILE A 446 -19.33 28.16 -14.47
C ILE A 446 -19.36 26.64 -14.33
N ALA A 447 -20.49 26.08 -13.88
CA ALA A 447 -20.67 24.63 -13.76
C ALA A 447 -20.52 23.93 -15.11
N ARG A 448 -21.10 24.50 -16.18
CA ARG A 448 -20.95 23.99 -17.55
C ARG A 448 -19.49 24.03 -18.00
N ALA A 449 -18.83 25.18 -17.86
CA ALA A 449 -17.43 25.33 -18.24
C ALA A 449 -16.51 24.36 -17.48
N TRP A 450 -16.79 24.08 -16.20
CA TRP A 450 -16.05 23.10 -15.41
C TRP A 450 -16.21 21.69 -15.96
N LEU A 451 -17.44 21.26 -16.22
CA LEU A 451 -17.73 19.93 -16.77
C LEU A 451 -17.11 19.75 -18.16
N ASP A 452 -17.15 20.79 -19.00
CA ASP A 452 -16.55 20.79 -20.33
C ASP A 452 -15.02 20.69 -20.26
N ALA A 453 -14.38 21.44 -19.36
CA ALA A 453 -12.94 21.38 -19.16
C ALA A 453 -12.48 19.98 -18.70
N VAL A 454 -13.17 19.39 -17.73
CA VAL A 454 -12.87 18.03 -17.24
C VAL A 454 -13.08 17.00 -18.35
N ALA A 455 -14.17 17.09 -19.11
CA ALA A 455 -14.46 16.16 -20.19
C ALA A 455 -13.44 16.26 -21.33
N HIS A 456 -13.04 17.48 -21.69
CA HIS A 456 -12.03 17.72 -22.73
C HIS A 456 -10.67 17.14 -22.35
N GLU A 457 -10.20 17.40 -21.12
CA GLU A 457 -8.93 16.85 -20.65
C GLU A 457 -9.00 15.33 -20.49
N LEU A 458 -10.13 14.78 -20.02
CA LEU A 458 -10.32 13.33 -19.94
C LEU A 458 -10.23 12.67 -21.33
N GLU A 459 -10.92 13.22 -22.34
CA GLU A 459 -10.86 12.71 -23.72
C GLU A 459 -9.44 12.77 -24.28
N SER A 460 -8.73 13.88 -24.02
CA SER A 460 -7.32 14.03 -24.41
C SER A 460 -6.44 12.95 -23.79
N VAL A 461 -6.57 12.74 -22.49
CA VAL A 461 -5.78 11.78 -21.71
C VAL A 461 -6.11 10.33 -22.09
N GLU A 462 -7.38 10.01 -22.35
CA GLU A 462 -7.78 8.69 -22.89
C GLU A 462 -7.20 8.42 -24.28
N LYS A 463 -7.19 9.44 -25.16
CA LYS A 463 -6.67 9.32 -26.53
C LYS A 463 -5.16 9.17 -26.59
N GLU A 464 -4.45 9.93 -25.75
CA GLU A 464 -2.98 9.90 -25.70
C GLU A 464 -2.45 8.66 -24.97
N GLY A 465 -3.24 8.10 -24.04
CA GLY A 465 -2.88 6.89 -23.30
C GLY A 465 -1.77 7.09 -22.27
N VAL A 466 -1.30 8.33 -22.08
CA VAL A 466 -0.35 8.78 -21.06
C VAL A 466 -0.62 10.25 -20.70
N MET A 467 -0.24 10.65 -19.48
CA MET A 467 -0.25 12.06 -19.09
C MET A 467 0.97 12.80 -19.61
N LYS A 468 0.77 13.89 -20.35
CA LYS A 468 1.85 14.79 -20.79
C LYS A 468 2.34 15.76 -19.71
N ARG A 469 1.51 16.00 -18.68
CA ARG A 469 1.76 16.96 -17.62
C ARG A 469 2.41 16.28 -16.41
N SER A 470 3.16 17.05 -15.64
CA SER A 470 3.70 16.58 -14.35
C SER A 470 2.55 16.19 -13.42
N VAL A 471 2.78 15.20 -12.54
CA VAL A 471 1.81 14.80 -11.51
C VAL A 471 1.46 15.93 -10.52
N THR A 472 2.35 16.92 -10.41
CA THR A 472 2.17 18.11 -9.58
C THR A 472 1.30 19.17 -10.25
N GLN A 473 1.03 19.06 -11.55
CA GLN A 473 0.10 19.95 -12.24
C GLN A 473 -1.33 19.45 -12.09
N ILE A 474 -2.24 20.35 -11.74
CA ILE A 474 -3.65 20.05 -11.50
C ILE A 474 -4.57 20.98 -12.29
N LEU A 475 -5.70 20.46 -12.74
CA LEU A 475 -6.76 21.27 -13.32
C LEU A 475 -7.57 21.90 -12.17
N ALA A 476 -7.56 23.22 -12.07
CA ALA A 476 -8.22 23.92 -10.96
C ALA A 476 -9.42 24.74 -11.42
N LEU A 477 -10.53 24.64 -10.67
CA LEU A 477 -11.57 25.67 -10.63
C LEU A 477 -11.23 26.63 -9.49
N LYS A 478 -10.68 27.79 -9.82
CA LYS A 478 -10.11 28.73 -8.83
C LYS A 478 -11.20 29.53 -8.12
N GLU A 479 -10.82 30.17 -7.01
CA GLU A 479 -11.71 31.05 -6.22
C GLU A 479 -12.33 32.17 -7.07
N ASP A 480 -11.57 32.70 -8.05
CA ASP A 480 -12.00 33.73 -8.99
C ASP A 480 -12.91 33.20 -10.13
N LYS A 481 -13.34 31.94 -10.04
CA LYS A 481 -14.21 31.22 -10.99
C LYS A 481 -13.54 30.94 -12.34
N THR A 482 -12.24 31.18 -12.48
CA THR A 482 -11.49 30.80 -13.69
C THR A 482 -11.06 29.33 -13.62
N ILE A 483 -10.95 28.69 -14.79
CA ILE A 483 -10.54 27.30 -14.92
C ILE A 483 -9.19 27.24 -15.64
N GLY A 484 -8.25 26.49 -15.08
CA GLY A 484 -6.98 26.28 -15.74
C GLY A 484 -6.00 25.44 -14.94
N TRP A 485 -4.90 25.09 -15.59
CA TRP A 485 -3.82 24.33 -14.98
C TRP A 485 -3.03 25.21 -14.00
N ILE A 486 -2.76 24.69 -12.81
CA ILE A 486 -1.90 25.29 -11.79
C ILE A 486 -0.92 24.24 -11.25
N GLU A 487 0.11 24.71 -10.55
CA GLU A 487 0.99 23.85 -9.77
C GLU A 487 0.36 23.56 -8.39
N ASP A 488 0.41 22.32 -7.94
CA ASP A 488 0.00 21.94 -6.59
C ASP A 488 1.06 22.38 -5.57
N GLU A 489 0.96 23.62 -5.11
CA GLU A 489 1.87 24.19 -4.09
C GLU A 489 1.86 23.40 -2.77
N LYS A 490 0.81 22.59 -2.52
CA LYS A 490 0.66 21.77 -1.31
C LYS A 490 1.25 20.37 -1.48
N TRP A 491 1.78 20.02 -2.66
CA TRP A 491 2.28 18.68 -2.98
C TRP A 491 3.30 18.20 -1.95
N ASP A 492 4.38 18.95 -1.74
CA ASP A 492 5.48 18.55 -0.84
C ASP A 492 5.02 18.40 0.61
N ARG A 493 4.14 19.30 1.07
CA ARG A 493 3.56 19.25 2.42
C ARG A 493 2.81 17.93 2.62
N TYR A 494 1.88 17.59 1.74
CA TYR A 494 1.08 16.38 1.91
C TYR A 494 1.93 15.14 1.66
N MET A 495 2.78 15.16 0.64
CA MET A 495 3.67 14.03 0.35
C MET A 495 4.65 13.76 1.48
N ALA A 496 5.00 14.72 2.34
CA ALA A 496 5.80 14.48 3.54
C ALA A 496 5.06 13.58 4.57
N LEU A 497 3.73 13.60 4.62
CA LEU A 497 2.96 12.77 5.53
C LEU A 497 3.06 11.26 5.20
N ARG A 498 3.54 10.88 4.00
CA ARG A 498 3.71 9.47 3.62
C ARG A 498 4.63 8.68 4.55
N HIS A 499 5.48 9.36 5.33
CA HIS A 499 6.40 8.74 6.28
C HIS A 499 5.69 7.96 7.41
N VAL A 500 4.41 8.24 7.70
CA VAL A 500 3.66 7.44 8.69
C VAL A 500 3.14 6.13 8.13
N LEU A 501 3.18 5.92 6.81
CA LEU A 501 2.61 4.74 6.17
C LEU A 501 3.56 3.54 6.26
N PRO A 502 3.05 2.35 6.66
CA PRO A 502 3.89 1.20 7.01
C PRO A 502 4.78 0.67 5.88
N VAL A 503 4.45 0.94 4.61
CA VAL A 503 5.12 0.34 3.44
C VAL A 503 5.76 1.38 2.50
N GLU A 504 5.56 2.68 2.73
CA GLU A 504 6.24 3.74 1.95
C GLU A 504 7.74 3.83 2.27
N ILE A 505 8.16 3.37 3.45
CA ILE A 505 9.58 3.32 3.83
C ILE A 505 10.33 2.21 3.06
N THR A 506 9.61 1.25 2.45
CA THR A 506 10.19 0.07 1.78
C THR A 506 9.99 0.07 0.26
N ALA A 507 8.95 0.75 -0.25
CA ALA A 507 8.51 0.64 -1.65
C ALA A 507 9.34 1.41 -2.69
N TYR A 508 10.25 2.31 -2.30
CA TYR A 508 11.19 2.93 -3.25
C TYR A 508 12.12 1.90 -3.94
N TYR A 509 12.18 0.66 -3.41
CA TYR A 509 13.12 -0.38 -3.84
C TYR A 509 12.54 -1.48 -4.73
N ILE A 510 11.22 -1.58 -4.92
CA ILE A 510 10.62 -2.71 -5.67
C ILE A 510 10.38 -2.35 -7.15
N THR A 511 9.93 -1.13 -7.45
CA THR A 511 9.58 -0.74 -8.83
C THR A 511 10.80 -0.59 -9.76
N HIS A 512 12.00 -0.36 -9.21
CA HIS A 512 13.25 -0.36 -9.98
C HIS A 512 13.77 -1.77 -10.31
N TRP A 513 13.22 -2.83 -9.71
CA TRP A 513 13.61 -4.20 -10.02
C TRP A 513 12.98 -4.69 -11.33
N GLN A 514 11.70 -4.38 -11.59
CA GLN A 514 11.00 -4.82 -12.81
C GLN A 514 11.48 -4.12 -14.10
N LEU A 515 11.94 -2.88 -14.01
CA LEU A 515 12.52 -2.15 -15.15
C LEU A 515 13.96 -2.59 -15.50
N MET A 516 14.67 -3.25 -14.58
CA MET A 516 16.04 -3.72 -14.80
C MET A 516 16.14 -5.16 -15.34
N VAL A 517 15.03 -5.93 -15.33
CA VAL A 517 14.97 -7.28 -15.93
C VAL A 517 14.26 -7.17 -17.29
N GLY A 518 14.98 -6.70 -18.31
CA GLY A 518 14.42 -6.47 -19.65
C GLY A 518 13.80 -7.72 -20.29
N LEU A 519 12.48 -7.88 -20.18
CA LEU A 519 11.68 -8.69 -21.10
C LEU A 519 11.31 -7.83 -22.30
N GLY A 520 12.27 -7.67 -23.21
CA GLY A 520 12.01 -7.13 -24.53
C GLY A 520 11.12 -8.08 -25.32
N GLN A 521 9.90 -7.65 -25.64
CA GLN A 521 9.15 -8.19 -26.76
C GLN A 521 9.94 -7.91 -28.04
N ASN A 522 10.62 -8.92 -28.57
CA ASN A 522 11.07 -8.91 -29.95
C ASN A 522 10.03 -9.63 -30.82
N SER A 523 9.50 -8.87 -31.77
CA SER A 523 8.73 -9.31 -32.91
C SER A 523 9.53 -10.28 -33.79
N SER A 524 9.17 -11.56 -33.78
CA SER A 524 9.21 -12.44 -34.97
C SER A 524 8.46 -13.74 -34.65
N GLY A 525 7.65 -14.19 -35.62
CA GLY A 525 6.60 -15.19 -35.42
C GLY A 525 7.08 -16.59 -35.08
N GLY A 526 6.21 -17.32 -34.38
CA GLY A 526 6.34 -18.75 -34.10
C GLY A 526 5.83 -19.08 -32.69
N SER A 527 4.67 -19.73 -32.60
CA SER A 527 4.04 -20.20 -31.34
C SER A 527 4.99 -21.02 -30.46
N PRO A 528 4.82 -20.97 -29.12
CA PRO A 528 5.00 -22.19 -28.34
C PRO A 528 3.94 -22.41 -27.25
N ALA A 529 3.67 -23.70 -27.01
CA ALA A 529 2.85 -24.27 -25.95
C ALA A 529 3.49 -24.10 -24.54
N PRO A 530 2.71 -24.21 -23.45
CA PRO A 530 3.17 -23.88 -22.10
C PRO A 530 3.86 -25.06 -21.38
N GLN A 531 4.92 -24.76 -20.61
CA GLN A 531 5.49 -25.66 -19.60
C GLN A 531 5.36 -25.03 -18.21
N TYR A 532 4.68 -25.78 -17.34
CA TYR A 532 4.33 -25.48 -15.96
C TYR A 532 5.56 -25.42 -15.03
N TRP A 533 5.62 -24.41 -14.15
CA TRP A 533 6.43 -24.44 -12.92
C TRP A 533 5.49 -24.48 -11.70
N LYS A 534 5.53 -25.59 -10.96
CA LYS A 534 4.87 -25.76 -9.65
C LYS A 534 5.76 -25.21 -8.56
N THR A 535 5.32 -24.18 -7.85
CA THR A 535 5.93 -23.71 -6.59
C THR A 535 5.47 -24.58 -5.43
N HIS A 536 6.42 -25.20 -4.72
CA HIS A 536 6.17 -25.84 -3.42
C HIS A 536 6.35 -24.80 -2.30
N GLN A 537 5.29 -24.55 -1.54
CA GLN A 537 5.32 -23.81 -0.26
C GLN A 537 5.92 -24.70 0.83
N ILE A 538 6.85 -24.17 1.62
CA ILE A 538 7.28 -24.74 2.89
C ILE A 538 6.52 -24.00 4.00
N CYS A 539 5.57 -24.69 4.64
CA CYS A 539 4.89 -24.26 5.85
C CYS A 539 5.77 -24.54 7.07
N CYS A 540 6.06 -23.51 7.88
CA CYS A 540 6.55 -23.68 9.24
C CYS A 540 5.36 -23.92 10.18
N VAL A 541 5.24 -25.14 10.72
CA VAL A 541 4.30 -25.47 11.82
C VAL A 541 5.11 -25.58 13.11
N GLY A 542 4.71 -24.80 14.12
CA GLY A 542 5.31 -24.80 15.45
C GLY A 542 5.10 -26.11 16.20
N THR A 543 6.19 -26.67 16.74
CA THR A 543 6.17 -27.86 17.59
C THR A 543 6.05 -27.48 19.06
N GLY A 544 4.85 -27.62 19.62
CA GLY A 544 4.65 -27.84 21.05
C GLY A 544 4.63 -29.35 21.33
N GLN A 545 5.60 -29.85 22.10
CA GLN A 545 5.66 -31.26 22.52
C GLN A 545 4.66 -31.56 23.65
N MET A 546 3.74 -32.50 23.42
CA MET A 546 3.10 -33.31 24.47
C MET A 546 3.62 -34.75 24.44
N ARG A 547 3.66 -35.35 25.64
CA ARG A 547 4.30 -36.61 26.05
C ARG A 547 3.79 -37.88 25.35
N VAL A 548 4.71 -38.85 25.28
CA VAL A 548 4.60 -40.24 24.81
C VAL A 548 3.90 -41.18 25.82
N ARG A 549 3.07 -42.11 25.31
CA ARG A 549 2.79 -43.51 25.75
C ARG A 549 1.68 -44.07 24.81
N GLY A 550 1.66 -45.25 24.19
CA GLY A 550 2.52 -46.44 24.07
C GLY A 550 1.63 -47.70 23.81
N ARG A 551 1.87 -48.45 22.70
CA ARG A 551 1.49 -49.89 22.37
C ARG A 551 -0.02 -50.31 22.42
N THR A 552 -0.58 -51.29 21.70
CA THR A 552 -0.22 -52.32 20.67
C THR A 552 -1.51 -52.95 20.10
N ASP A 553 -1.37 -53.73 19.01
CA ASP A 553 -2.18 -54.90 18.55
C ASP A 553 -3.19 -54.74 17.38
N GLY A 554 -3.01 -55.58 16.33
CA GLY A 554 -3.67 -55.59 14.99
C GLY A 554 -5.01 -56.36 14.90
N PRO A 555 -5.39 -57.08 13.80
CA PRO A 555 -4.83 -57.23 12.43
C PRO A 555 -5.85 -57.00 11.26
N GLU A 556 -5.35 -57.00 10.01
CA GLU A 556 -6.01 -56.98 8.67
C GLU A 556 -6.63 -58.36 8.21
N PRO A 557 -7.11 -58.60 6.96
CA PRO A 557 -8.07 -57.95 6.01
C PRO A 557 -9.07 -59.01 5.39
N PRO A 558 -9.72 -58.94 4.18
CA PRO A 558 -9.08 -58.91 2.82
C PRO A 558 -9.82 -58.22 1.62
N ASN A 559 -8.99 -57.75 0.67
CA ASN A 559 -8.99 -57.78 -0.82
C ASN A 559 -10.26 -57.70 -1.69
N PHE A 560 -10.14 -56.89 -2.76
CA PHE A 560 -10.48 -57.29 -4.13
C PHE A 560 -9.49 -56.72 -5.17
N ASP A 561 -9.08 -57.59 -6.09
CA ASP A 561 -8.02 -57.49 -7.09
C ASP A 561 -8.34 -56.64 -8.34
N GLY A 562 -7.29 -56.24 -9.08
CA GLY A 562 -7.42 -55.84 -10.49
C GLY A 562 -6.23 -55.08 -11.12
N ASN A 563 -5.03 -55.67 -11.14
CA ASN A 563 -3.85 -55.22 -11.92
C ASN A 563 -3.90 -55.82 -13.36
N PRO A 564 -3.11 -55.40 -14.40
CA PRO A 564 -1.63 -55.55 -14.37
C PRO A 564 -0.76 -54.66 -15.32
N CYS A 565 0.56 -54.88 -15.20
CA CYS A 565 1.70 -54.61 -16.13
C CYS A 565 2.48 -53.30 -15.88
N ASN A 566 3.80 -53.23 -15.67
CA ASN A 566 4.92 -54.19 -15.63
C ASN A 566 6.10 -53.51 -14.90
N ALA A 567 6.85 -54.26 -14.09
CA ALA A 567 8.20 -53.89 -13.60
C ALA A 567 9.28 -54.47 -14.55
N PRO A 568 10.56 -54.03 -14.44
CA PRO A 568 11.53 -54.97 -13.85
C PRO A 568 12.67 -54.34 -13.02
N THR A 569 12.96 -55.04 -11.90
CA THR A 569 14.26 -55.46 -11.30
C THR A 569 15.41 -54.51 -10.96
N ALA A 570 16.02 -54.83 -9.81
CA ALA A 570 17.21 -54.27 -9.18
C ALA A 570 18.55 -54.77 -9.78
N ASP A 571 19.59 -53.94 -9.69
CA ASP A 571 21.00 -54.31 -9.54
C ASP A 571 21.80 -53.13 -8.91
N GLN A 572 22.68 -53.43 -7.95
CA GLN A 572 23.61 -52.54 -7.21
C GLN A 572 24.85 -52.14 -8.07
N PRO A 573 25.72 -51.14 -7.73
CA PRO A 573 26.15 -50.70 -6.38
C PRO A 573 26.36 -49.18 -6.16
N ALA A 574 26.67 -48.85 -4.89
CA ALA A 574 27.00 -47.57 -4.28
C ALA A 574 27.61 -46.46 -5.15
N LEU A 575 27.08 -45.24 -5.00
CA LEU A 575 27.84 -43.98 -4.97
C LEU A 575 27.13 -43.00 -4.02
N ILE A 576 27.77 -42.76 -2.87
CA ILE A 576 27.49 -41.63 -1.98
C ILE A 576 28.01 -40.39 -2.70
N GLU A 577 27.14 -39.64 -3.36
CA GLU A 577 27.43 -38.29 -3.83
C GLU A 577 26.10 -37.58 -4.10
N ASN A 578 26.00 -36.29 -3.74
CA ASN A 578 24.85 -35.40 -3.86
C ASN A 578 23.95 -35.26 -2.63
N ALA A 579 24.54 -34.72 -1.55
CA ALA A 579 23.80 -33.98 -0.53
C ALA A 579 24.52 -32.67 -0.17
N ILE A 580 24.82 -31.80 -1.15
CA ILE A 580 25.18 -30.39 -0.94
C ILE A 580 24.75 -29.55 -2.16
N PRO A 581 23.62 -28.82 -2.13
CA PRO A 581 23.38 -27.70 -3.05
C PRO A 581 23.70 -26.33 -2.42
N SER A 582 24.27 -26.26 -1.21
CA SER A 582 24.37 -25.00 -0.44
C SER A 582 25.62 -24.15 -0.69
N LEU A 583 26.55 -24.53 -1.58
CA LEU A 583 27.67 -23.66 -1.98
C LEU A 583 27.50 -22.99 -3.36
N SER A 584 26.53 -23.44 -4.15
CA SER A 584 26.33 -22.96 -5.53
C SER A 584 25.64 -21.60 -5.61
N ILE A 585 24.97 -21.16 -4.53
CA ILE A 585 24.27 -19.84 -4.48
C ILE A 585 25.28 -18.70 -4.32
N VAL A 586 26.44 -18.93 -3.70
CA VAL A 586 27.47 -17.89 -3.51
C VAL A 586 28.35 -17.70 -4.76
N PHE A 587 28.50 -18.73 -5.59
CA PHE A 587 29.31 -18.67 -6.83
C PHE A 587 28.51 -18.58 -8.13
N SER A 588 27.19 -18.79 -8.12
CA SER A 588 26.35 -18.62 -9.32
C SER A 588 25.83 -17.20 -9.48
N CYS A 589 26.69 -16.19 -9.33
CA CYS A 589 26.47 -14.86 -9.90
C CYS A 589 26.73 -14.87 -11.42
N ARG A 590 26.04 -15.75 -12.14
CA ARG A 590 26.09 -15.83 -13.61
C ARG A 590 24.99 -14.99 -14.30
N CYS A 591 24.18 -14.27 -13.51
CA CYS A 591 23.07 -13.43 -14.00
C CYS A 591 23.35 -11.91 -13.99
N ILE A 592 24.61 -11.48 -13.87
CA ILE A 592 24.99 -10.08 -14.13
C ILE A 592 26.12 -10.08 -15.16
N TYR A 593 25.77 -10.45 -16.40
CA TYR A 593 26.66 -10.30 -17.55
C TYR A 593 26.43 -8.90 -18.16
N PHE A 594 26.96 -7.86 -17.51
CA PHE A 594 27.16 -6.59 -18.20
C PHE A 594 28.42 -6.72 -19.04
N HIS A 595 28.26 -6.68 -20.36
CA HIS A 595 29.38 -6.48 -21.27
C HIS A 595 30.04 -5.13 -20.93
N SER A 596 31.27 -5.14 -20.43
CA SER A 596 32.16 -3.99 -20.51
C SER A 596 33.57 -4.47 -20.82
N LYS A 597 34.23 -3.75 -21.72
CA LYS A 597 35.52 -4.08 -22.31
C LYS A 597 36.60 -4.19 -21.22
N ALA A 598 37.55 -5.07 -21.49
CA ALA A 598 38.83 -5.14 -20.80
C ALA A 598 39.54 -3.77 -20.90
N ASN A 599 39.56 -3.03 -19.79
CA ASN A 599 40.64 -2.16 -19.28
C ASN A 599 40.05 -1.19 -18.26
N GLY A 600 40.25 -1.45 -16.96
CA GLY A 600 39.82 -0.56 -15.87
C GLY A 600 38.56 -1.04 -15.14
N LEU A 601 38.54 -0.79 -13.84
CA LEU A 601 37.60 -1.23 -12.81
C LEU A 601 36.12 -1.40 -13.25
N SER A 602 35.52 -2.57 -13.00
CA SER A 602 34.08 -2.78 -13.22
C SER A 602 33.27 -2.42 -11.95
N PRO A 603 32.27 -1.52 -12.01
CA PRO A 603 31.31 -1.24 -10.92
C PRO A 603 30.75 -2.46 -10.14
N PRO A 604 30.51 -3.64 -10.75
CA PRO A 604 30.09 -4.82 -9.99
C PRO A 604 31.10 -5.33 -8.95
N LEU A 605 32.40 -5.12 -9.14
CA LEU A 605 33.44 -5.61 -8.23
C LEU A 605 33.45 -4.83 -6.90
N GLN A 606 33.28 -3.51 -7.00
CA GLN A 606 33.15 -2.60 -5.85
C GLN A 606 31.92 -2.95 -5.01
N ALA A 607 30.76 -3.13 -5.64
CA ALA A 607 29.52 -3.51 -4.95
C ALA A 607 29.67 -4.86 -4.23
N THR A 608 30.32 -5.84 -4.88
CA THR A 608 30.59 -7.16 -4.30
C THR A 608 31.48 -7.05 -3.06
N CYS A 609 32.53 -6.22 -3.11
CA CYS A 609 33.42 -5.99 -1.98
C CYS A 609 32.72 -5.36 -0.77
N CYS A 610 31.86 -4.37 -1.00
CA CYS A 610 31.09 -3.76 0.07
C CYS A 610 30.10 -4.75 0.70
N CYS A 611 29.42 -5.54 -0.13
CA CYS A 611 28.52 -6.60 0.32
C CYS A 611 29.27 -7.68 1.11
N GLN A 612 30.47 -8.08 0.69
CA GLN A 612 31.30 -9.07 1.38
C GLN A 612 31.65 -8.64 2.81
N GLY A 613 31.89 -7.34 3.04
CA GLY A 613 32.16 -6.83 4.39
C GLY A 613 30.93 -6.83 5.30
N PHE A 614 29.75 -6.53 4.76
CA PHE A 614 28.50 -6.61 5.52
C PHE A 614 28.03 -8.06 5.73
N LEU A 615 28.37 -8.98 4.81
CA LEU A 615 28.18 -10.42 5.02
C LEU A 615 29.00 -10.90 6.21
N LEU A 616 30.28 -10.51 6.28
CA LEU A 616 31.17 -10.83 7.40
C LEU A 616 30.62 -10.25 8.72
N LEU A 617 30.16 -8.99 8.72
CA LEU A 617 29.50 -8.37 9.88
C LEU A 617 28.31 -9.20 10.38
N GLY A 618 27.44 -9.63 9.46
CA GLY A 618 26.27 -10.45 9.80
C GLY A 618 26.64 -11.81 10.36
N TYR A 619 27.66 -12.44 9.79
CA TYR A 619 28.17 -13.72 10.25
C TYR A 619 28.72 -13.62 11.69
N ASP A 620 29.57 -12.62 11.98
CA ASP A 620 30.21 -12.44 13.28
C ASP A 620 29.20 -12.10 14.40
N GLN A 621 28.09 -11.44 14.04
CA GLN A 621 26.97 -11.19 14.97
C GLN A 621 26.20 -12.48 15.30
N GLY A 622 26.04 -13.39 14.32
CA GLY A 622 25.25 -14.61 14.47
C GLY A 622 25.99 -15.81 15.06
N VAL A 623 27.30 -15.92 14.80
CA VAL A 623 28.11 -17.13 15.06
C VAL A 623 28.15 -17.55 16.52
N MET A 624 27.76 -16.67 17.46
CA MET A 624 27.80 -16.98 18.89
C MET A 624 26.47 -17.40 19.48
N SER A 625 25.37 -17.19 18.74
CA SER A 625 24.02 -17.53 19.19
C SER A 625 23.79 -19.04 19.23
N GLY A 626 24.41 -19.82 18.35
CA GLY A 626 24.22 -21.28 18.30
C GLY A 626 25.31 -22.10 19.00
N ILE A 627 26.48 -21.52 19.27
CA ILE A 627 27.61 -22.20 19.95
C ILE A 627 27.64 -22.00 21.46
N ILE A 628 27.12 -20.89 21.99
CA ILE A 628 27.16 -20.61 23.44
C ILE A 628 26.15 -21.50 24.16
N GLY A 629 26.65 -22.32 25.09
CA GLY A 629 25.84 -23.15 25.97
C GLY A 629 26.66 -23.64 27.17
N ALA A 630 26.01 -23.82 28.32
CA ALA A 630 26.66 -24.38 29.51
C ALA A 630 26.82 -25.90 29.40
N ASP A 631 25.89 -26.57 28.70
CA ASP A 631 25.79 -28.04 28.66
C ASP A 631 26.39 -28.67 27.38
N ASN A 632 27.18 -27.91 26.61
CA ASN A 632 27.81 -28.36 25.36
C ASN A 632 29.36 -28.33 25.45
N GLN A 633 30.06 -28.64 24.35
CA GLN A 633 31.53 -28.66 24.36
C GLN A 633 32.12 -27.27 24.67
N PHE A 634 31.49 -26.19 24.19
CA PHE A 634 31.91 -24.83 24.49
C PHE A 634 31.84 -24.56 26.00
N GLY A 635 30.76 -24.98 26.66
CA GLY A 635 30.64 -24.95 28.13
C GLY A 635 31.78 -25.69 28.80
N THR A 636 32.07 -26.92 28.36
CA THR A 636 33.15 -27.75 28.92
C THR A 636 34.53 -27.09 28.78
N ASP A 637 34.85 -26.58 27.59
CA ASP A 637 36.17 -25.98 27.29
C ASP A 637 36.40 -24.66 28.04
N PHE A 638 35.32 -23.94 28.36
CA PHE A 638 35.37 -22.67 29.08
C PHE A 638 34.83 -22.78 30.51
N GLY A 639 34.70 -23.97 31.11
CA GLY A 639 34.37 -24.14 32.53
C GLY A 639 32.94 -23.75 32.94
N ASN A 640 31.96 -24.04 32.10
CA ASN A 640 30.51 -23.85 32.27
C ASN A 640 30.16 -22.39 32.67
N PRO A 641 30.25 -21.43 31.72
CA PRO A 641 29.96 -20.04 32.01
C PRO A 641 28.49 -19.88 32.43
N ASP A 642 28.26 -19.09 33.49
CA ASP A 642 26.93 -18.71 33.92
C ASP A 642 26.28 -17.74 32.89
N PRO A 643 24.96 -17.49 32.97
CA PRO A 643 24.28 -16.63 31.99
C PRO A 643 24.90 -15.23 31.86
N THR A 644 25.43 -14.68 32.95
CA THR A 644 26.14 -13.39 32.95
C THR A 644 27.44 -13.46 32.14
N ALA A 645 28.27 -14.48 32.36
CA ALA A 645 29.49 -14.68 31.58
C ALA A 645 29.20 -14.97 30.11
N GLN A 646 28.14 -15.73 29.80
CA GLN A 646 27.68 -15.95 28.43
C GLN A 646 27.27 -14.64 27.75
N GLY A 647 26.48 -13.80 28.42
CA GLY A 647 26.11 -12.46 27.94
C GLY A 647 27.33 -11.57 27.70
N ASN A 648 28.31 -11.60 28.61
CA ASN A 648 29.56 -10.85 28.46
C ASN A 648 30.40 -11.33 27.27
N ILE A 649 30.45 -12.65 27.01
CA ILE A 649 31.15 -13.23 25.85
C ILE A 649 30.52 -12.75 24.54
N VAL A 650 29.21 -12.50 24.53
CA VAL A 650 28.50 -11.94 23.38
C VAL A 650 28.74 -10.44 23.25
N ALA A 651 28.43 -9.67 24.27
CA ALA A 651 28.38 -8.20 24.21
C ALA A 651 29.75 -7.51 24.06
N ILE A 652 30.85 -8.13 24.52
CA ILE A 652 32.18 -7.50 24.48
C ILE A 652 32.69 -7.25 23.05
N TYR A 653 32.14 -7.97 22.06
CA TYR A 653 32.39 -7.74 20.64
C TYR A 653 31.93 -6.35 20.19
N ASP A 654 30.76 -5.89 20.67
CA ASP A 654 30.19 -4.60 20.30
C ASP A 654 31.00 -3.44 20.91
N ILE A 655 31.61 -3.66 22.09
CA ILE A 655 32.54 -2.69 22.69
C ILE A 655 33.76 -2.51 21.79
N GLY A 656 34.33 -3.61 21.28
CA GLY A 656 35.40 -3.55 20.28
C GLY A 656 34.97 -2.78 19.03
N SER A 657 33.76 -3.07 18.52
CA SER A 657 33.18 -2.39 17.36
C SER A 657 33.01 -0.89 17.58
N ALA A 658 32.54 -0.47 18.75
CA ALA A 658 32.40 0.94 19.09
C ALA A 658 33.76 1.67 19.09
N VAL A 659 34.80 1.06 19.66
CA VAL A 659 36.17 1.62 19.63
C VAL A 659 36.70 1.71 18.20
N GLY A 660 36.43 0.71 17.36
CA GLY A 660 36.80 0.72 15.95
C GLY A 660 36.14 1.87 15.18
N SER A 661 34.84 2.07 15.38
CA SER A 661 34.10 3.18 14.75
C SER A 661 34.61 4.55 15.21
N LEU A 662 34.95 4.71 16.49
CA LEU A 662 35.57 5.94 17.01
C LEU A 662 36.94 6.20 16.38
N PHE A 663 37.72 5.16 16.11
CA PHE A 663 38.99 5.32 15.40
C PHE A 663 38.79 5.86 13.98
N VAL A 664 37.77 5.39 13.25
CA VAL A 664 37.41 5.93 11.93
C VAL A 664 37.01 7.40 12.01
N PHE A 665 36.33 7.82 13.07
CA PHE A 665 35.95 9.23 13.24
C PHE A 665 37.17 10.17 13.26
N PHE A 666 38.24 9.81 13.98
CA PHE A 666 39.43 10.67 14.12
C PHE A 666 40.45 10.51 12.98
N TRP A 667 40.65 9.29 12.47
CA TRP A 667 41.72 8.99 11.50
C TRP A 667 41.21 8.54 10.12
N GLY A 668 39.90 8.39 9.93
CA GLY A 668 39.27 7.89 8.70
C GLY A 668 39.57 8.76 7.47
N GLU A 669 39.66 10.07 7.66
CA GLU A 669 40.00 11.00 6.58
C GLU A 669 41.49 11.01 6.27
N GLN A 670 42.38 10.79 7.25
CA GLN A 670 43.83 10.81 7.00
C GLN A 670 44.32 9.52 6.31
N LEU A 671 43.77 8.37 6.67
CA LEU A 671 44.21 7.06 6.16
C LEU A 671 43.53 6.67 4.86
N GLY A 672 42.36 7.23 4.56
CA GLY A 672 41.56 6.88 3.38
C GLY A 672 40.77 5.58 3.55
N ARG A 673 39.69 5.47 2.78
CA ARG A 673 38.68 4.41 2.96
C ARG A 673 39.21 3.01 2.66
N LYS A 674 39.97 2.84 1.57
CA LYS A 674 40.53 1.54 1.15
C LYS A 674 41.45 0.95 2.23
N ARG A 675 42.31 1.78 2.80
CA ARG A 675 43.26 1.38 3.84
C ARG A 675 42.57 1.06 5.16
N MET A 676 41.50 1.78 5.50
CA MET A 676 40.67 1.45 6.66
C MET A 676 39.99 0.08 6.52
N ILE A 677 39.38 -0.21 5.36
CA ILE A 677 38.75 -1.51 5.11
C ILE A 677 39.80 -2.64 5.13
N SER A 678 40.97 -2.42 4.53
CA SER A 678 42.08 -3.39 4.55
C SER A 678 42.58 -3.66 5.97
N SER A 679 42.76 -2.61 6.77
CA SER A 679 43.21 -2.70 8.16
C SER A 679 42.18 -3.41 9.03
N GLY A 680 40.90 -3.11 8.84
CA GLY A 680 39.80 -3.80 9.52
C GLY A 680 39.79 -5.28 9.22
N ALA A 681 39.87 -5.69 7.95
CA ALA A 681 39.95 -7.09 7.56
C ALA A 681 41.17 -7.83 8.16
N ILE A 682 42.35 -7.21 8.18
CA ILE A 682 43.57 -7.79 8.78
C ILE A 682 43.40 -7.98 10.30
N ILE A 683 42.86 -6.97 10.98
CA ILE A 683 42.60 -7.02 12.43
C ILE A 683 41.58 -8.12 12.75
N MET A 684 40.54 -8.28 11.93
CA MET A 684 39.56 -9.36 12.09
C MET A 684 40.19 -10.74 11.89
N LEU A 685 41.12 -10.91 10.95
CA LEU A 685 41.85 -12.18 10.77
C LEU A 685 42.71 -12.54 12.00
N VAL A 686 43.39 -11.55 12.58
CA VAL A 686 44.16 -11.75 13.82
C VAL A 686 43.23 -12.10 14.99
N GLY A 687 42.12 -11.38 15.14
CA GLY A 687 41.10 -11.65 16.16
C GLY A 687 40.51 -13.06 16.00
N THR A 688 40.22 -13.47 14.77
CA THR A 688 39.71 -14.81 14.43
C THR A 688 40.71 -15.91 14.79
N ALA A 689 42.00 -15.71 14.52
CA ALA A 689 43.04 -16.67 14.89
C ALA A 689 43.14 -16.83 16.42
N ILE A 690 43.02 -15.74 17.17
CA ILE A 690 43.01 -15.74 18.64
C ILE A 690 41.74 -16.44 19.17
N LEU A 691 40.57 -16.14 18.61
CA LEU A 691 39.30 -16.76 18.96
C LEU A 691 39.31 -18.28 18.73
N THR A 692 39.75 -18.70 17.55
CA THR A 692 39.78 -20.12 17.16
C THR A 692 40.76 -20.93 18.01
N SER A 693 41.88 -20.33 18.41
CA SER A 693 42.90 -20.95 19.27
C SER A 693 42.64 -20.78 20.78
N SER A 694 41.47 -20.23 21.17
CA SER A 694 41.18 -19.93 22.57
C SER A 694 41.07 -21.19 23.43
N THR A 695 41.74 -21.17 24.59
CA THR A 695 41.66 -22.19 25.63
C THR A 695 41.24 -21.63 26.98
N THR A 696 41.20 -20.30 27.11
CA THR A 696 40.77 -19.61 28.34
C THR A 696 39.75 -18.52 28.01
N ARG A 697 38.87 -18.19 28.96
CA ARG A 697 37.87 -17.12 28.79
C ARG A 697 38.50 -15.75 28.53
N ALA A 698 39.65 -15.46 29.15
CA ALA A 698 40.37 -14.21 28.95
C ALA A 698 40.87 -14.05 27.50
N GLN A 699 41.41 -15.13 26.93
CA GLN A 699 41.82 -15.16 25.52
C GLN A 699 40.62 -15.01 24.58
N LEU A 700 39.48 -15.62 24.92
CA LEU A 700 38.23 -15.49 24.17
C LEU A 700 37.72 -14.03 24.17
N TYR A 701 37.68 -13.37 25.34
CA TYR A 701 37.31 -11.95 25.44
C TYR A 701 38.24 -11.06 24.63
N LEU A 702 39.55 -11.29 24.70
CA LEU A 702 40.53 -10.53 23.92
C LEU A 702 40.32 -10.72 22.41
N GLY A 703 40.11 -11.95 21.96
CA GLY A 703 39.81 -12.26 20.56
C GLY A 703 38.54 -11.58 20.07
N ARG A 704 37.49 -11.50 20.92
CA ARG A 704 36.23 -10.82 20.60
C ARG A 704 36.42 -9.31 20.45
N ILE A 705 37.18 -8.68 21.36
CA ILE A 705 37.48 -7.24 21.30
C ILE A 705 38.26 -6.91 20.02
N ILE A 706 39.28 -7.70 19.68
CA ILE A 706 40.11 -7.48 18.49
C ILE A 706 39.27 -7.66 17.22
N THR A 707 38.46 -8.71 17.14
CA THR A 707 37.58 -8.92 15.98
C THR A 707 36.54 -7.79 15.85
N GLY A 708 35.96 -7.37 16.98
CA GLY A 708 35.07 -6.20 17.05
C GLY A 708 35.74 -4.92 16.56
N LEU A 709 36.98 -4.64 16.98
CA LEU A 709 37.75 -3.47 16.53
C LEU A 709 37.86 -3.43 15.01
N GLY A 710 38.24 -4.55 14.38
CA GLY A 710 38.33 -4.64 12.94
C GLY A 710 36.98 -4.49 12.24
N ASN A 711 35.92 -5.05 12.83
CA ASN A 711 34.56 -4.89 12.33
C ASN A 711 34.09 -3.42 12.39
N GLY A 712 34.33 -2.71 13.48
CA GLY A 712 33.98 -1.28 13.61
C GLY A 712 34.66 -0.39 12.57
N LEU A 713 35.91 -0.70 12.20
CA LEU A 713 36.61 -0.05 11.10
C LEU A 713 35.90 -0.30 9.75
N ASN A 714 35.50 -1.54 9.50
CA ASN A 714 34.83 -1.95 8.26
C ASN A 714 33.41 -1.38 8.14
N SER A 715 32.57 -1.56 9.17
CA SER A 715 31.17 -1.13 9.17
C SER A 715 31.02 0.38 9.04
N SER A 716 32.02 1.15 9.51
CA SER A 716 32.04 2.61 9.39
C SER A 716 32.62 3.08 8.05
N SER A 717 33.60 2.36 7.48
CA SER A 717 34.31 2.80 6.26
C SER A 717 33.64 2.35 4.96
N ILE A 718 33.00 1.18 4.95
CA ILE A 718 32.40 0.59 3.74
C ILE A 718 31.24 1.43 3.18
N PRO A 719 30.24 1.89 3.97
CA PRO A 719 29.15 2.70 3.42
C PRO A 719 29.64 4.02 2.85
N VAL A 720 30.62 4.64 3.52
CA VAL A 720 31.23 5.89 3.07
C VAL A 720 31.97 5.67 1.76
N TYR A 721 32.84 4.65 1.70
CA TYR A 721 33.52 4.27 0.46
C TYR A 721 32.53 4.06 -0.68
N GLN A 722 31.49 3.25 -0.46
CA GLN A 722 30.48 2.94 -1.46
C GLN A 722 29.75 4.18 -1.95
N SER A 723 29.35 5.08 -1.04
CA SER A 723 28.70 6.35 -1.40
C SER A 723 29.59 7.28 -2.23
N GLU A 724 30.89 7.31 -1.94
CA GLU A 724 31.89 8.12 -2.66
C GLU A 724 32.30 7.52 -4.01
N THR A 725 32.06 6.22 -4.20
CA THR A 725 32.46 5.48 -5.41
C THR A 725 31.26 5.00 -6.25
N CYS A 726 30.02 5.35 -5.90
CA CYS A 726 28.84 5.01 -6.71
C CYS A 726 28.06 6.25 -7.18
N GLY A 727 27.34 6.11 -8.29
CA GLY A 727 26.45 7.14 -8.81
C GLY A 727 25.27 7.40 -7.86
N GLY A 728 24.85 8.67 -7.77
CA GLY A 728 23.79 9.10 -6.84
C GLY A 728 22.45 8.38 -7.00
N ILE A 729 22.13 7.90 -8.22
CA ILE A 729 20.89 7.20 -8.54
C ILE A 729 20.83 5.80 -7.88
N VAL A 730 21.95 5.06 -7.88
CA VAL A 730 22.01 3.68 -7.37
C VAL A 730 22.54 3.59 -5.94
N ARG A 731 23.01 4.71 -5.37
CA ARG A 731 23.60 4.81 -4.04
C ARG A 731 22.69 4.25 -2.94
N GLY A 732 21.42 4.63 -2.94
CA GLY A 732 20.45 4.14 -1.95
C GLY A 732 20.22 2.63 -2.01
N ALA A 733 20.13 2.07 -3.22
CA ALA A 733 19.93 0.64 -3.43
C ALA A 733 21.15 -0.17 -3.00
N LEU A 734 22.35 0.31 -3.35
CA LEU A 734 23.62 -0.31 -2.98
C LEU A 734 23.89 -0.29 -1.47
N VAL A 735 23.54 0.80 -0.78
CA VAL A 735 23.63 0.86 0.70
C VAL A 735 22.58 -0.03 1.36
N SER A 736 21.36 -0.12 0.82
CA SER A 736 20.31 -1.01 1.35
C SER A 736 20.64 -2.50 1.13
N LEU A 737 21.34 -2.82 0.04
CA LEU A 737 21.82 -4.16 -0.24
C LEU A 737 22.79 -4.65 0.84
N ASN A 738 23.66 -3.78 1.36
CA ASN A 738 24.55 -4.13 2.47
C ASN A 738 23.78 -4.65 3.68
N SER A 739 22.73 -3.94 4.12
CA SER A 739 21.88 -4.37 5.25
C SER A 739 21.20 -5.72 5.01
N THR A 740 20.77 -5.96 3.76
CA THR A 740 20.17 -7.25 3.37
C THR A 740 21.20 -8.38 3.45
N VAL A 741 22.41 -8.14 2.95
CA VAL A 741 23.50 -9.12 2.95
C VAL A 741 24.00 -9.41 4.38
N THR A 742 23.90 -8.46 5.30
CA THR A 742 24.11 -8.71 6.75
C THR A 742 23.18 -9.81 7.27
N ILE A 743 21.89 -9.75 6.93
CA ILE A 743 20.94 -10.77 7.37
C ILE A 743 21.26 -12.12 6.74
N ILE A 744 21.73 -12.15 5.49
CA ILE A 744 22.20 -13.39 4.85
C ILE A 744 23.41 -13.97 5.60
N GLY A 745 24.37 -13.13 5.99
CA GLY A 745 25.52 -13.55 6.81
C GLY A 745 25.09 -14.17 8.15
N LEU A 746 24.10 -13.56 8.82
CA LEU A 746 23.51 -14.08 10.05
C LEU A 746 22.89 -15.47 9.85
N VAL A 747 22.12 -15.64 8.77
CA VAL A 747 21.49 -16.92 8.42
C VAL A 747 22.54 -18.01 8.15
N ILE A 748 23.63 -17.67 7.45
CA ILE A 748 24.74 -18.61 7.21
C ILE A 748 25.35 -19.07 8.54
N ALA A 749 25.58 -18.15 9.48
CA ALA A 749 26.11 -18.48 10.80
C ALA A 749 25.17 -19.42 11.58
N TYR A 750 23.86 -19.13 11.62
CA TYR A 750 22.89 -19.97 12.31
C TYR A 750 22.79 -21.38 11.73
N TRP A 751 22.79 -21.52 10.41
CA TRP A 751 22.76 -22.84 9.78
C TRP A 751 24.05 -23.62 10.00
N LEU A 752 25.20 -22.94 10.01
CA LEU A 752 26.47 -23.57 10.32
C LEU A 752 26.53 -24.03 11.78
N ASP A 753 26.14 -23.17 12.72
CA ASP A 753 26.07 -23.52 14.14
C ASP A 753 25.11 -24.69 14.38
N TYR A 754 23.93 -24.67 13.73
CA TYR A 754 22.98 -25.76 13.79
C TYR A 754 23.58 -27.07 13.26
N GLY A 755 24.27 -27.03 12.12
CA GLY A 755 24.97 -28.20 11.58
C GLY A 755 26.07 -28.72 12.52
N MET A 756 26.80 -27.81 13.17
CA MET A 756 27.84 -28.15 14.13
C MET A 756 27.32 -28.59 15.50
N SER A 757 26.05 -28.29 15.83
CA SER A 757 25.41 -28.74 17.06
C SER A 757 25.35 -30.27 17.19
N PHE A 758 25.32 -30.99 16.06
CA PHE A 758 25.32 -32.45 15.99
C PHE A 758 26.72 -33.09 16.15
N VAL A 759 27.78 -32.28 16.11
CA VAL A 759 29.17 -32.75 16.18
C VAL A 759 29.70 -32.59 17.60
N SER A 760 30.43 -33.59 18.08
CA SER A 760 31.06 -33.59 19.41
C SER A 760 32.54 -33.19 19.34
N GLY A 761 33.08 -32.68 20.45
CA GLY A 761 34.48 -32.26 20.57
C GLY A 761 34.73 -30.82 20.12
N PRO A 762 35.96 -30.30 20.30
CA PRO A 762 36.26 -28.86 20.18
C PRO A 762 35.99 -28.24 18.80
N VAL A 763 35.86 -29.08 17.77
CA VAL A 763 35.48 -28.65 16.42
C VAL A 763 34.10 -28.01 16.39
N GLN A 764 33.19 -28.40 17.31
CA GLN A 764 31.82 -27.90 17.43
C GLN A 764 31.74 -26.37 17.39
N TRP A 765 32.60 -25.69 18.15
CA TRP A 765 32.58 -24.22 18.23
C TRP A 765 33.78 -23.58 17.51
N ARG A 766 34.91 -24.29 17.38
CA ARG A 766 36.10 -23.75 16.70
C ARG A 766 35.93 -23.61 15.20
N LEU A 767 35.19 -24.52 14.56
CA LEU A 767 34.98 -24.45 13.11
C LEU A 767 34.08 -23.25 12.73
N PRO A 768 32.89 -23.04 13.32
CA PRO A 768 32.10 -21.85 13.03
C PRO A 768 32.86 -20.54 13.31
N VAL A 769 33.55 -20.46 14.45
CA VAL A 769 34.36 -19.28 14.80
C VAL A 769 35.52 -19.08 13.83
N GLY A 770 36.21 -20.14 13.40
CA GLY A 770 37.30 -20.03 12.43
C GLY A 770 36.83 -19.73 11.00
N PHE A 771 35.60 -20.09 10.64
CA PHE A 771 35.07 -19.93 9.30
C PHE A 771 34.87 -18.46 8.89
N GLN A 772 34.74 -17.53 9.86
CA GLN A 772 34.72 -16.09 9.56
C GLN A 772 36.00 -15.60 8.87
N ALA A 773 37.14 -16.30 9.05
CA ALA A 773 38.39 -15.99 8.35
C ALA A 773 38.24 -16.10 6.82
N VAL A 774 37.36 -16.97 6.32
CA VAL A 774 37.11 -17.11 4.88
C VAL A 774 36.55 -15.80 4.32
N PHE A 775 35.53 -15.24 4.97
CA PHE A 775 34.91 -13.99 4.54
C PHE A 775 35.85 -12.80 4.68
N ALA A 776 36.67 -12.76 5.75
CA ALA A 776 37.68 -11.72 5.93
C ALA A 776 38.82 -11.80 4.90
N LEU A 777 39.27 -13.00 4.53
CA LEU A 777 40.26 -13.20 3.45
C LEU A 777 39.68 -12.78 2.09
N CYS A 778 38.43 -13.16 1.79
CA CYS A 778 37.75 -12.73 0.57
C CYS A 778 37.64 -11.20 0.50
N LEU A 779 37.24 -10.54 1.59
CA LEU A 779 37.20 -9.08 1.67
C LEU A 779 38.58 -8.48 1.39
N LEU A 780 39.63 -8.97 2.06
CA LEU A 780 40.98 -8.44 1.90
C LEU A 780 41.47 -8.57 0.45
N LEU A 781 41.26 -9.73 -0.19
CA LEU A 781 41.65 -9.95 -1.59
C LEU A 781 40.90 -9.04 -2.56
N GLN A 782 39.61 -8.78 -2.32
CA GLN A 782 38.80 -7.90 -3.17
C GLN A 782 39.21 -6.43 -3.02
N VAL A 783 39.55 -5.97 -1.82
CA VAL A 783 39.96 -4.57 -1.59
C VAL A 783 41.28 -4.23 -2.29
N LEU A 784 42.21 -5.19 -2.46
CA LEU A 784 43.52 -4.92 -3.07
C LEU A 784 43.41 -4.31 -4.49
N VAL A 785 42.41 -4.75 -5.25
CA VAL A 785 42.19 -4.35 -6.66
C VAL A 785 41.27 -3.13 -6.81
N LEU A 786 40.73 -2.59 -5.71
CA LEU A 786 39.88 -1.40 -5.74
C LEU A 786 40.71 -0.10 -5.69
N PRO A 787 40.27 1.00 -6.32
CA PRO A 787 40.92 2.30 -6.20
C PRO A 787 40.58 2.95 -4.85
N ASP A 788 41.35 3.97 -4.50
CA ASP A 788 40.95 4.89 -3.44
C ASP A 788 39.74 5.74 -3.88
N SER A 789 39.04 6.30 -2.89
CA SER A 789 37.86 7.11 -3.13
C SER A 789 38.23 8.37 -3.94
N PRO A 790 37.50 8.72 -5.01
CA PRO A 790 37.80 9.91 -5.81
C PRO A 790 37.66 11.19 -4.98
N ARG A 791 36.72 11.24 -4.03
CA ARG A 791 36.55 12.35 -3.09
C ARG A 791 37.78 12.49 -2.19
N TRP A 792 38.27 11.39 -1.63
CA TRP A 792 39.44 11.38 -0.77
C TRP A 792 40.71 11.83 -1.50
N LEU A 793 40.90 11.35 -2.74
CA LEU A 793 42.03 11.74 -3.59
C LEU A 793 42.05 13.25 -3.88
N ILE A 794 40.91 13.81 -4.27
CA ILE A 794 40.78 15.26 -4.54
C ILE A 794 41.00 16.07 -3.26
N ALA A 795 40.46 15.64 -2.12
CA ALA A 795 40.65 16.33 -0.83
C ALA A 795 42.12 16.37 -0.37
N HIS A 796 42.95 15.42 -0.80
CA HIS A 796 44.38 15.33 -0.46
C HIS A 796 45.31 15.85 -1.56
N GLY A 797 44.79 16.58 -2.55
CA GLY A 797 45.58 17.18 -3.62
C GLY A 797 46.01 16.23 -4.75
N HIS A 798 45.48 15.00 -4.77
CA HIS A 798 45.68 14.02 -5.84
C HIS A 798 44.57 14.14 -6.91
N GLU A 799 44.39 15.33 -7.47
CA GLU A 799 43.29 15.62 -8.39
C GLU A 799 43.32 14.80 -9.68
N ASP A 800 44.50 14.58 -10.26
CA ASP A 800 44.66 13.83 -11.50
C ASP A 800 44.25 12.35 -11.32
N GLU A 801 44.66 11.74 -10.21
CA GLU A 801 44.27 10.37 -9.85
C GLU A 801 42.77 10.29 -9.53
N GLY A 802 42.24 11.27 -8.79
CA GLY A 802 40.80 11.35 -8.50
C GLY A 802 39.94 11.47 -9.77
N THR A 803 40.38 12.28 -10.73
CA THR A 803 39.71 12.45 -12.03
C THR A 803 39.77 11.16 -12.85
N HIS A 804 40.88 10.43 -12.79
CA HIS A 804 41.00 9.12 -13.44
C HIS A 804 40.03 8.09 -12.85
N VAL A 805 39.89 8.05 -11.52
CA VAL A 805 38.93 7.17 -10.85
C VAL A 805 37.48 7.55 -11.21
N ILE A 806 37.16 8.85 -11.30
CA ILE A 806 35.82 9.31 -11.75
C ILE A 806 35.55 8.85 -13.19
N ALA A 807 36.52 8.97 -14.09
CA ALA A 807 36.37 8.50 -15.48
C ALA A 807 36.13 7.00 -15.57
N GLN A 808 36.82 6.20 -14.73
CA GLN A 808 36.58 4.76 -14.64
C GLN A 808 35.17 4.44 -14.11
N LEU A 809 34.71 5.14 -13.08
CA LEU A 809 33.37 4.94 -12.51
C LEU A 809 32.24 5.35 -13.47
N GLU A 810 32.47 6.38 -14.30
CA GLU A 810 31.52 6.83 -15.33
C GLU A 810 31.61 6.05 -16.65
N ASN A 811 32.54 5.11 -16.76
CA ASN A 811 32.85 4.39 -18.00
C ASN A 811 33.10 5.36 -19.17
N ALA A 812 33.91 6.39 -18.94
CA ALA A 812 34.24 7.43 -19.90
C ALA A 812 35.61 7.19 -20.53
N ASP A 813 35.69 7.30 -21.86
CA ASP A 813 36.93 7.08 -22.62
C ASP A 813 37.92 8.26 -22.53
N SER A 814 37.50 9.41 -21.98
CA SER A 814 38.31 10.62 -21.84
C SER A 814 38.11 11.27 -20.47
N LEU A 815 39.19 11.84 -19.93
CA LEU A 815 39.17 12.67 -18.71
C LEU A 815 38.43 14.00 -18.92
N ASP A 816 38.34 14.45 -20.18
CA ASP A 816 37.64 15.67 -20.57
C ASP A 816 36.15 15.45 -20.86
N ASP A 817 35.61 14.26 -20.60
CA ASP A 817 34.18 14.00 -20.75
C ASP A 817 33.39 14.95 -19.82
N PRO A 818 32.38 15.68 -20.34
CA PRO A 818 31.58 16.61 -19.56
C PRO A 818 30.99 16.02 -18.27
N ARG A 819 30.71 14.71 -18.24
CA ARG A 819 30.21 14.00 -17.05
C ARG A 819 31.28 13.85 -15.97
N VAL A 820 32.53 13.59 -16.37
CA VAL A 820 33.68 13.46 -15.48
C VAL A 820 34.04 14.83 -14.89
N LEU A 821 34.11 15.87 -15.73
CA LEU A 821 34.38 17.24 -15.30
C LEU A 821 33.26 17.80 -14.40
N GLY A 822 32.00 17.48 -14.71
CA GLY A 822 30.85 17.83 -13.87
C GLY A 822 30.97 17.23 -12.46
N LYS A 823 31.22 15.93 -12.36
CA LYS A 823 31.41 15.25 -11.07
C LYS A 823 32.64 15.73 -10.30
N LYS A 824 33.74 16.01 -10.99
CA LYS A 824 34.95 16.60 -10.38
C LYS A 824 34.59 17.94 -9.72
N LYS A 825 33.90 18.81 -10.46
CA LYS A 825 33.47 20.13 -9.97
C LYS A 825 32.48 20.03 -8.80
N ASP A 826 31.57 19.07 -8.82
CA ASP A 826 30.63 18.83 -7.71
C ASP A 826 31.37 18.42 -6.42
N ILE A 827 32.39 17.55 -6.55
CA ILE A 827 33.24 17.13 -5.42
C ILE A 827 34.06 18.33 -4.89
N GLU A 828 34.69 19.10 -5.77
CA GLU A 828 35.46 20.30 -5.40
C GLU A 828 34.58 21.34 -4.69
N LEU A 829 33.36 21.56 -5.18
CA LEU A 829 32.39 22.48 -4.57
C LEU A 829 31.98 21.99 -3.18
N SER A 830 31.69 20.69 -3.03
CA SER A 830 31.34 20.08 -1.75
C SER A 830 32.47 20.22 -0.73
N LEU A 831 33.73 19.99 -1.14
CA LEU A 831 34.90 20.13 -0.28
C LEU A 831 35.15 21.61 0.11
N ALA A 832 34.94 22.53 -0.82
CA ALA A 832 35.07 23.97 -0.57
C ALA A 832 34.00 24.47 0.41
N GLN A 833 32.76 23.98 0.32
CA GLN A 833 31.68 24.28 1.26
C GLN A 833 31.97 23.73 2.67
N GLU A 834 32.50 22.50 2.77
CA GLU A 834 32.91 21.91 4.05
C GLU A 834 34.07 22.68 4.70
N SER A 835 34.97 23.23 3.88
CA SER A 835 36.09 24.08 4.33
C SER A 835 35.67 25.50 4.71
N ALA A 836 34.50 25.97 4.25
CA ALA A 836 34.04 27.36 4.42
C ALA A 836 33.32 27.65 5.76
N GLY A 837 32.99 26.64 6.58
CA GLY A 837 32.62 26.86 7.97
C GLY A 837 31.57 25.92 8.56
N GLY A 838 31.95 25.25 9.66
CA GLY A 838 31.07 24.66 10.67
C GLY A 838 31.71 24.80 12.07
N PRO A 839 30.95 24.76 13.18
CA PRO A 839 31.42 25.10 14.53
C PRO A 839 32.44 24.11 15.16
N PHE A 840 32.88 23.10 14.41
CA PHE A 840 33.94 22.17 14.83
C PHE A 840 35.00 22.07 13.74
N SER A 841 35.85 23.09 13.63
CA SER A 841 37.13 23.00 12.93
C SER A 841 38.16 22.38 13.89
N ASN A 842 38.74 21.23 13.54
CA ASN A 842 39.84 20.59 14.29
C ASN A 842 41.18 21.35 14.20
N SER A 843 41.16 22.65 13.90
CA SER A 843 42.35 23.51 13.82
C SER A 843 42.89 23.97 15.18
N GLN A 844 42.52 23.34 16.29
CA GLN A 844 43.07 23.64 17.63
C GLN A 844 43.84 22.47 18.29
N ALA A 845 44.13 21.39 17.56
CA ALA A 845 44.92 20.26 18.09
C ALA A 845 46.36 20.15 17.51
N GLN A 846 46.90 21.24 16.98
CA GLN A 846 48.33 21.35 16.63
C GLN A 846 48.93 22.63 17.20
N THR A 847 49.19 22.60 18.51
CA THR A 847 50.25 23.34 19.20
C THR A 847 50.85 22.43 20.24
#